data_AF-A0A2N9N4E5-F1
#
_entry.id   AF-A0A2N9N4E5-F1
#
_cell.length_a   1.000
_cell.length_b   1.000
_cell.length_c   1.000
_cell.angle_alpha   90.00
_cell.angle_beta   90.00
_cell.angle_gamma   90.00
#
_symmetry.space_group_name_H-M   'P 1'
#
loop_
_entity.id
_entity.type
_entity.pdbx_description
1 polymer ?
#
loop_
_entity_poly.entity_id
_entity_poly.type
_entity_poly.pdbx_seq_one_letter_code
_entity_poly.pdbx_strand_id
1 'polypeptide(L)'
;MPSLARHTVTLTICALVLPLVQAQEAVERGALTIHLILHTVGEERYELARTPSGGFDLNTTYELSDRGTKRSTTGALRLRADLTAERLEVKGRPNVTAVIEGNTATVQEEDVERSIALPSQYFVGAGAAPFAVQMMMMRYWLAHGKPAQLPILRSSPHAEPVRIEQAGHDSITIGGRAVPLTRYTIANLVFGREVVWLNDQGQLAAAMTFAAGLPLEAVRSEYEPELAHLFRLGVTQEMTTLAGLEHLAPPGKTGAYAIAGATLVDGTGAAPVPDSVVIVRGGRIAAAGARNRVAIPKGMAVVDATGQMMLPGLWEMHTHYTGVEFGPAYLAAGVTTARDCGGEFDFLVAVRDRIERERGLGPRLLLAGLVDASGPTGFGHVFADNPEEARAVVARYHAARFEQIKLYTFLKPDVIAALAAEAHRVGMTVTGHVPSALNAFQGVEAGMDQINHLNYVSQMMRAPGGGRGAPIDLNSEQARKAVQFFLDHHTVVDPTASWGEMAGRSREIAIASFEPDIVKAPFTVASKFTSLGSATDAERFRARMAETTAVIGALHKAGVIIVPGSDTGLVGYGLHRELELYVQSGMTPMEAIQSATIVSARAMKLDGESGTVEVGKRADLILVNGNPLQDIHDIRKVTRVIAAGRLYNSAGLWQSAGFKP
;
A
#
# COMPACT_ATOMS: atom_id res chain seq x y z
N MET A 1 -36.62 87.84 -28.70
CA MET A 1 -37.54 86.94 -27.96
C MET A 1 -37.76 85.68 -28.79
N PRO A 2 -37.82 84.44 -28.26
CA PRO A 2 -37.58 83.92 -26.89
C PRO A 2 -36.33 82.98 -26.85
N SER A 3 -35.50 82.93 -25.78
CA SER A 3 -35.60 82.15 -24.52
C SER A 3 -35.79 80.64 -24.69
N LEU A 4 -34.77 79.83 -24.32
CA LEU A 4 -34.93 78.51 -23.71
C LEU A 4 -33.69 78.11 -22.90
N ALA A 5 -33.98 77.60 -21.71
CA ALA A 5 -33.11 77.43 -20.55
C ALA A 5 -32.14 76.22 -20.66
N ARG A 6 -31.00 76.29 -19.94
CA ARG A 6 -30.18 75.12 -19.60
C ARG A 6 -30.23 74.90 -18.09
N HIS A 7 -30.76 73.75 -17.69
CA HIS A 7 -30.71 73.26 -16.32
C HIS A 7 -29.31 72.72 -15.99
N THR A 8 -28.77 73.16 -14.87
CA THR A 8 -27.54 72.62 -14.28
C THR A 8 -27.91 71.47 -13.35
N VAL A 9 -27.46 70.25 -13.66
CA VAL A 9 -27.57 69.10 -12.75
C VAL A 9 -26.27 68.99 -11.97
N THR A 10 -26.34 69.17 -10.66
CA THR A 10 -25.22 68.97 -9.73
C THR A 10 -25.17 67.49 -9.36
N LEU A 11 -24.16 66.76 -9.88
CA LEU A 11 -23.89 65.38 -9.47
C LEU A 11 -22.96 65.39 -8.24
N THR A 12 -23.50 65.06 -7.07
CA THR A 12 -22.73 64.80 -5.85
C THR A 12 -22.16 63.37 -5.94
N ILE A 13 -20.86 63.24 -6.18
CA ILE A 13 -20.16 61.96 -6.12
C ILE A 13 -19.85 61.67 -4.64
N CYS A 14 -20.61 60.77 -4.03
CA CYS A 14 -20.23 60.13 -2.76
C CYS A 14 -19.11 59.11 -3.04
N ALA A 15 -17.89 59.43 -2.63
CA ALA A 15 -16.79 58.47 -2.61
C ALA A 15 -16.99 57.48 -1.45
N LEU A 16 -17.42 56.25 -1.76
CA LEU A 16 -17.29 55.12 -0.84
C LEU A 16 -15.80 54.78 -0.72
N VAL A 17 -15.18 55.16 0.39
CA VAL A 17 -13.87 54.66 0.79
C VAL A 17 -14.07 53.26 1.37
N LEU A 18 -13.88 52.23 0.54
CA LEU A 18 -13.66 50.87 1.02
C LEU A 18 -12.30 50.85 1.74
N PRO A 19 -12.21 50.33 2.98
CA PRO A 19 -10.91 50.17 3.62
C PRO A 19 -10.08 49.18 2.80
N LEU A 20 -8.96 49.66 2.26
CA LEU A 20 -7.88 48.80 1.79
C LEU A 20 -7.43 47.93 2.96
N VAL A 21 -7.82 46.66 2.96
CA VAL A 21 -7.15 45.64 3.76
C VAL A 21 -5.71 45.60 3.26
N GLN A 22 -4.77 46.19 4.01
CA GLN A 22 -3.36 46.00 3.75
C GLN A 22 -3.07 44.50 3.84
N ALA A 23 -2.64 43.91 2.73
CA ALA A 23 -2.13 42.55 2.73
C ALA A 23 -0.94 42.49 3.71
N GLN A 24 -1.05 41.63 4.71
CA GLN A 24 -0.01 41.43 5.71
C GLN A 24 1.22 40.84 5.00
N GLU A 25 2.39 41.46 5.16
CA GLU A 25 3.59 41.06 4.42
C GLU A 25 4.05 39.66 4.84
N ALA A 26 4.28 38.78 3.86
CA ALA A 26 4.74 37.42 4.10
C ALA A 26 6.12 37.42 4.74
N VAL A 27 6.32 36.61 5.78
CA VAL A 27 7.65 36.36 6.35
C VAL A 27 8.35 35.17 5.72
N GLU A 28 7.59 34.24 5.13
CA GLU A 28 8.13 33.09 4.41
C GLU A 28 7.18 32.64 3.29
N ARG A 29 7.74 32.22 2.15
CA ARG A 29 7.02 31.55 1.06
C ARG A 29 7.80 30.33 0.62
N GLY A 30 7.10 29.29 0.17
CA GLY A 30 7.75 28.10 -0.35
C GLY A 30 6.87 27.33 -1.33
N ALA A 31 7.53 26.45 -2.08
CA ALA A 31 6.91 25.53 -3.00
C ALA A 31 7.54 24.13 -2.82
N LEU A 32 6.71 23.10 -2.85
CA LEU A 32 7.10 21.70 -2.81
C LEU A 32 6.58 21.04 -4.08
N THR A 33 7.46 20.46 -4.89
CA THR A 33 7.07 19.57 -5.98
C THR A 33 6.63 18.24 -5.38
N ILE A 34 5.47 17.73 -5.80
CA ILE A 34 4.88 16.49 -5.29
C ILE A 34 5.04 15.38 -6.32
N HIS A 35 5.52 14.23 -5.85
CA HIS A 35 5.73 13.03 -6.64
C HIS A 35 4.95 11.86 -6.07
N LEU A 36 4.53 10.94 -6.94
CA LEU A 36 3.94 9.65 -6.61
C LEU A 36 4.78 8.58 -7.31
N ILE A 37 5.50 7.77 -6.54
CA ILE A 37 6.51 6.83 -7.05
C ILE A 37 7.49 7.58 -7.96
N LEU A 38 8.02 8.71 -7.47
CA LEU A 38 8.93 9.60 -8.18
C LEU A 38 8.37 10.26 -9.45
N HIS A 39 7.12 9.99 -9.84
CA HIS A 39 6.44 10.71 -10.92
C HIS A 39 5.89 12.04 -10.43
N THR A 40 6.28 13.15 -11.04
CA THR A 40 5.72 14.46 -10.69
C THR A 40 4.21 14.49 -10.94
N VAL A 41 3.43 14.62 -9.88
CA VAL A 41 1.96 14.66 -9.92
C VAL A 41 1.41 16.03 -9.52
N GLY A 42 2.21 16.94 -8.99
CA GLY A 42 1.69 18.25 -8.59
C GLY A 42 2.64 19.10 -7.78
N GLU A 43 2.06 20.07 -7.07
CA GLU A 43 2.80 21.07 -6.29
C GLU A 43 1.98 21.52 -5.08
N GLU A 44 2.66 21.77 -3.96
CA GLU A 44 2.16 22.53 -2.83
C GLU A 44 2.84 23.89 -2.76
N ARG A 45 2.07 24.98 -2.67
CA ARG A 45 2.57 26.34 -2.44
C ARG A 45 2.05 26.87 -1.12
N TYR A 46 2.91 27.48 -0.33
CA TYR A 46 2.50 28.07 0.95
C TYR A 46 3.05 29.47 1.18
N GLU A 47 2.34 30.20 2.03
CA GLU A 47 2.69 31.53 2.52
C GLU A 47 2.48 31.58 4.03
N LEU A 48 3.50 32.04 4.75
CA LEU A 48 3.49 32.26 6.19
C LEU A 48 3.58 33.76 6.45
N ALA A 49 2.63 34.32 7.18
CA ALA A 49 2.59 35.73 7.57
C ALA A 49 2.53 35.86 9.09
N ARG A 50 3.02 36.99 9.63
CA ARG A 50 2.85 37.31 11.05
C ARG A 50 1.45 37.85 11.31
N THR A 51 0.82 37.43 12.40
CA THR A 51 -0.44 38.02 12.85
C THR A 51 -0.20 39.33 13.61
N PRO A 52 -1.22 40.20 13.78
CA PRO A 52 -1.08 41.39 14.62
C PRO A 52 -0.76 41.07 16.09
N SER A 53 -1.12 39.87 16.56
CA SER A 53 -0.82 39.38 17.91
C SER A 53 0.59 38.77 18.05
N GLY A 54 1.41 38.82 16.98
CA GLY A 54 2.78 38.27 16.97
C GLY A 54 2.87 36.77 16.68
N GLY A 55 1.73 36.09 16.45
CA GLY A 55 1.65 34.71 15.99
C GLY A 55 1.85 34.58 14.49
N PHE A 56 1.36 33.48 13.92
CA PHE A 56 1.53 33.15 12.50
C PHE A 56 0.23 32.69 11.85
N ASP A 57 0.03 33.11 10.60
CA ASP A 57 -0.96 32.57 9.68
C ASP A 57 -0.22 31.84 8.54
N LEU A 58 -0.46 30.54 8.42
CA LEU A 58 -0.04 29.75 7.27
C LEU A 58 -1.23 29.53 6.34
N ASN A 59 -1.07 29.89 5.07
CA ASN A 59 -1.98 29.49 4.00
C ASN A 59 -1.23 28.58 3.02
N THR A 60 -1.85 27.49 2.59
CA THR A 60 -1.29 26.54 1.63
C THR A 60 -2.31 26.11 0.60
N THR A 61 -1.86 25.92 -0.64
CA THR A 61 -2.62 25.37 -1.75
C THR A 61 -1.85 24.18 -2.32
N TYR A 62 -2.53 23.04 -2.39
CA TYR A 62 -1.99 21.75 -2.77
C TYR A 62 -2.74 21.25 -4.02
N GLU A 63 -2.06 21.22 -5.16
CA GLU A 63 -2.63 20.86 -6.45
C GLU A 63 -2.02 19.56 -6.96
N LEU A 64 -2.85 18.56 -7.23
CA LEU A 64 -2.44 17.27 -7.80
C LEU A 64 -3.16 16.97 -9.11
N SER A 65 -2.49 16.22 -9.97
CA SER A 65 -3.00 15.55 -11.16
C SER A 65 -2.42 14.13 -11.20
N ASP A 66 -3.20 13.15 -10.74
CA ASP A 66 -2.83 11.73 -10.81
C ASP A 66 -3.62 11.07 -11.96
N ARG A 67 -2.90 10.56 -12.97
CA ARG A 67 -3.48 9.90 -14.16
C ARG A 67 -4.60 10.73 -14.80
N GLY A 68 -4.39 12.05 -14.89
CA GLY A 68 -5.34 13.03 -15.43
C GLY A 68 -6.46 13.47 -14.46
N THR A 69 -6.58 12.87 -13.28
CA THR A 69 -7.55 13.28 -12.25
C THR A 69 -6.97 14.41 -11.42
N LYS A 70 -7.54 15.61 -11.57
CA LYS A 70 -7.11 16.80 -10.82
C LYS A 70 -7.79 16.89 -9.45
N ARG A 71 -7.03 17.28 -8.43
CA ARG A 71 -7.51 17.54 -7.07
C ARG A 71 -6.81 18.77 -6.52
N SER A 72 -7.57 19.65 -5.90
CA SER A 72 -7.07 20.80 -5.16
C SER A 72 -7.44 20.65 -3.69
N THR A 73 -6.51 20.99 -2.80
CA THR A 73 -6.74 21.11 -1.37
C THR A 73 -6.16 22.44 -0.89
N THR A 74 -6.90 23.19 -0.09
CA THR A 74 -6.39 24.40 0.56
C THR A 74 -6.31 24.19 2.07
N GLY A 75 -5.31 24.79 2.70
CA GLY A 75 -5.09 24.73 4.14
C GLY A 75 -4.88 26.13 4.71
N ALA A 76 -5.47 26.39 5.87
CA ALA A 76 -5.25 27.58 6.67
C ALA A 76 -4.98 27.17 8.13
N LEU A 77 -3.85 27.58 8.68
CA LEU A 77 -3.42 27.26 10.05
C LEU A 77 -3.05 28.56 10.78
N ARG A 78 -3.72 28.81 11.90
CA ARG A 78 -3.44 29.92 12.83
C ARG A 78 -2.64 29.39 14.01
N LEU A 79 -1.53 30.04 14.30
CA LEU A 79 -0.64 29.73 15.41
C LEU A 79 -0.39 30.95 16.28
N ARG A 80 -0.13 30.73 17.57
CA ARG A 80 0.41 31.72 18.50
C ARG A 80 1.89 32.01 18.22
N ALA A 81 2.44 32.99 18.92
CA ALA A 81 3.86 33.35 18.81
C ALA A 81 4.81 32.21 19.19
N ASP A 82 4.37 31.31 20.07
CA ASP A 82 5.10 30.10 20.48
C ASP A 82 4.84 28.89 19.56
N LEU A 83 4.14 29.09 18.43
CA LEU A 83 3.73 28.05 17.47
C LEU A 83 2.60 27.13 17.96
N THR A 84 2.00 27.36 19.13
CA THR A 84 0.82 26.60 19.56
C THR A 84 -0.35 26.86 18.62
N ALA A 85 -1.00 25.80 18.15
CA ALA A 85 -2.10 25.90 17.21
C ALA A 85 -3.40 26.41 17.85
N GLU A 86 -4.06 27.34 17.17
CA GLU A 86 -5.36 27.92 17.56
C GLU A 86 -6.49 27.49 16.63
N ARG A 87 -6.18 27.32 15.33
CA ARG A 87 -7.17 26.90 14.34
C ARG A 87 -6.51 26.21 13.15
N LEU A 88 -7.14 25.16 12.63
CA LEU A 88 -6.83 24.53 11.35
C LEU A 88 -8.11 24.43 10.52
N GLU A 89 -7.99 24.70 9.23
CA GLU A 89 -9.03 24.45 8.22
C GLU A 89 -8.35 23.91 6.97
N VAL A 90 -8.64 22.66 6.61
CA VAL A 90 -8.19 22.00 5.38
C VAL A 90 -9.43 21.68 4.55
N LYS A 91 -9.58 22.34 3.41
CA LYS A 91 -10.67 22.11 2.45
C LYS A 91 -10.15 21.25 1.31
N GLY A 92 -10.68 20.05 1.18
CA GLY A 92 -10.26 19.09 0.17
C GLY A 92 -10.56 17.68 0.63
N ARG A 93 -9.69 16.72 0.29
CA ARG A 93 -9.75 15.36 0.81
C ARG A 93 -8.40 14.99 1.42
N PRO A 94 -8.30 14.83 2.76
CA PRO A 94 -9.39 14.91 3.71
C PRO A 94 -9.87 16.35 4.00
N ASN A 95 -11.14 16.50 4.36
CA ASN A 95 -11.68 17.74 4.93
C ASN A 95 -11.48 17.71 6.45
N VAL A 96 -10.74 18.67 6.99
CA VAL A 96 -10.39 18.71 8.42
C VAL A 96 -10.57 20.12 8.96
N THR A 97 -11.22 20.26 10.11
CA THR A 97 -11.21 21.51 10.89
C THR A 97 -10.83 21.23 12.34
N ALA A 98 -10.12 22.17 12.95
CA ALA A 98 -9.86 22.17 14.38
C ALA A 98 -9.96 23.61 14.89
N VAL A 99 -10.72 23.83 15.96
CA VAL A 99 -10.87 25.16 16.59
C VAL A 99 -10.62 25.00 18.09
N ILE A 100 -9.70 25.82 18.62
CA ILE A 100 -9.34 25.81 20.04
C ILE A 100 -10.05 26.96 20.75
N GLU A 101 -10.83 26.63 21.77
CA GLU A 101 -11.54 27.58 22.62
C GLU A 101 -11.32 27.23 24.10
N GLY A 102 -10.66 28.13 24.84
CA GLY A 102 -10.30 27.90 26.24
C GLY A 102 -9.41 26.65 26.39
N ASN A 103 -9.91 25.66 27.14
CA ASN A 103 -9.21 24.38 27.40
C ASN A 103 -9.77 23.21 26.57
N THR A 104 -10.51 23.51 25.50
CA THR A 104 -11.13 22.51 24.63
C THR A 104 -10.82 22.77 23.17
N ALA A 105 -10.76 21.71 22.37
CA ALA A 105 -10.73 21.76 20.92
C ALA A 105 -11.96 21.06 20.34
N THR A 106 -12.57 21.66 19.32
CA THR A 106 -13.54 20.99 18.45
C THR A 106 -12.82 20.59 17.17
N VAL A 107 -12.76 19.29 16.89
CA VAL A 107 -12.08 18.72 15.72
C VAL A 107 -13.08 17.96 14.86
N GLN A 108 -13.16 18.32 13.59
CA GLN A 108 -13.92 17.60 12.57
C GLN A 108 -12.96 16.99 11.55
N GLU A 109 -13.15 15.71 11.24
CA GLU A 109 -12.52 15.04 10.10
C GLU A 109 -13.62 14.35 9.29
N GLU A 110 -13.76 14.74 8.03
CA GLU A 110 -14.88 14.32 7.17
C GLU A 110 -16.24 14.57 7.86
N ASP A 111 -17.01 13.50 8.08
CA ASP A 111 -18.34 13.54 8.68
C ASP A 111 -18.31 13.33 10.21
N VAL A 112 -17.12 13.23 10.84
CA VAL A 112 -16.96 12.94 12.26
C VAL A 112 -16.42 14.16 13.00
N GLU A 113 -17.22 14.69 13.92
CA GLU A 113 -16.84 15.78 14.84
C GLU A 113 -16.64 15.27 16.27
N ARG A 114 -15.66 15.84 16.97
CA ARG A 114 -15.41 15.55 18.38
C ARG A 114 -14.90 16.76 19.15
N SER A 115 -15.39 16.93 20.37
CA SER A 115 -14.80 17.84 21.36
C SER A 115 -13.76 17.10 22.21
N ILE A 116 -12.58 17.71 22.39
CA ILE A 116 -11.40 17.12 23.03
C ILE A 116 -10.88 18.09 24.08
N ALA A 117 -10.60 17.61 25.30
CA ALA A 117 -9.89 18.39 26.30
C ALA A 117 -8.41 18.55 25.90
N LEU A 118 -7.87 19.77 26.00
CA LEU A 118 -6.50 20.05 25.54
C LEU A 118 -5.45 19.39 26.45
N PRO A 119 -4.51 18.60 25.89
CA PRO A 119 -3.30 18.22 26.58
C PRO A 119 -2.39 19.43 26.85
N SER A 120 -1.37 19.28 27.70
CA SER A 120 -0.40 20.36 27.99
C SER A 120 0.45 20.76 26.77
N GLN A 121 0.71 19.82 25.87
CA GLN A 121 1.33 20.03 24.57
C GLN A 121 0.50 19.28 23.52
N TYR A 122 0.22 19.93 22.40
CA TYR A 122 -0.58 19.37 21.33
C TYR A 122 -0.30 20.08 20.02
N PHE A 123 -0.65 19.43 18.92
CA PHE A 123 -0.74 20.08 17.62
C PHE A 123 -2.05 19.67 16.94
N VAL A 124 -2.44 20.42 15.91
CA VAL A 124 -3.61 20.10 15.06
C VAL A 124 -3.11 19.57 13.73
N GLY A 125 -3.82 18.62 13.13
CA GLY A 125 -3.36 18.08 11.85
C GLY A 125 -4.36 17.15 11.19
N ALA A 126 -4.17 16.99 9.88
CA ALA A 126 -4.67 15.86 9.11
C ALA A 126 -3.58 14.76 9.08
N GLY A 127 -3.72 13.73 8.23
CA GLY A 127 -2.63 12.79 7.93
C GLY A 127 -1.43 13.46 7.20
N ALA A 128 -0.87 12.80 6.19
CA ALA A 128 0.36 13.23 5.50
C ALA A 128 0.31 14.56 4.71
N ALA A 129 -0.84 15.19 4.53
CA ALA A 129 -0.95 16.42 3.73
C ALA A 129 -2.01 17.38 4.30
N PRO A 130 -1.85 18.71 4.17
CA PRO A 130 -0.75 19.40 3.45
C PRO A 130 0.61 19.38 4.18
N PHE A 131 1.72 19.25 3.45
CA PHE A 131 3.07 19.15 4.02
C PHE A 131 3.54 20.45 4.67
N ALA A 132 3.03 21.62 4.26
CA ALA A 132 3.33 22.87 4.95
C ALA A 132 2.76 22.90 6.38
N VAL A 133 1.61 22.25 6.63
CA VAL A 133 1.06 22.08 7.99
C VAL A 133 1.98 21.16 8.81
N GLN A 134 2.45 20.07 8.21
CA GLN A 134 3.41 19.16 8.82
C GLN A 134 4.77 19.83 9.12
N MET A 135 5.24 20.74 8.25
CA MET A 135 6.42 21.56 8.51
C MET A 135 6.24 22.39 9.78
N MET A 136 5.06 23.00 9.97
CA MET A 136 4.77 23.76 11.19
C MET A 136 4.67 22.87 12.44
N MET A 137 4.17 21.64 12.30
CA MET A 137 4.20 20.63 13.38
C MET A 137 5.64 20.33 13.81
N MET A 138 6.56 20.15 12.85
CA MET A 138 7.97 19.91 13.15
C MET A 138 8.61 21.11 13.85
N ARG A 139 8.31 22.34 13.40
CA ARG A 139 8.80 23.57 14.05
C ARG A 139 8.27 23.71 15.48
N TYR A 140 6.99 23.40 15.72
CA TYR A 140 6.40 23.34 17.06
C TYR A 140 7.13 22.33 17.95
N TRP A 141 7.33 21.10 17.46
CA TRP A 141 8.01 20.05 18.21
C TRP A 141 9.44 20.45 18.60
N LEU A 142 10.19 21.05 17.66
CA LEU A 142 11.54 21.58 17.91
C LEU A 142 11.54 22.71 18.96
N ALA A 143 10.57 23.62 18.89
CA ALA A 143 10.45 24.77 19.79
C ALA A 143 9.97 24.38 21.21
N HIS A 144 9.41 23.19 21.39
CA HIS A 144 8.77 22.76 22.64
C HIS A 144 9.46 21.59 23.34
N GLY A 145 10.78 21.51 23.18
CA GLY A 145 11.62 20.58 23.92
C GLY A 145 11.58 19.15 23.40
N LYS A 146 11.13 18.94 22.14
CA LYS A 146 11.17 17.66 21.45
C LYS A 146 10.49 16.51 22.23
N PRO A 147 9.20 16.65 22.61
CA PRO A 147 8.52 15.63 23.39
C PRO A 147 8.55 14.27 22.69
N ALA A 148 8.74 13.19 23.46
CA ALA A 148 8.78 11.83 22.92
C ALA A 148 7.44 11.40 22.28
N GLN A 149 6.34 11.99 22.74
CA GLN A 149 5.01 11.81 22.20
C GLN A 149 4.35 13.18 22.06
N LEU A 150 3.92 13.51 20.85
CA LEU A 150 3.18 14.72 20.55
C LEU A 150 1.73 14.37 20.22
N PRO A 151 0.76 14.68 21.08
CA PRO A 151 -0.65 14.53 20.76
C PRO A 151 -1.02 15.36 19.52
N ILE A 152 -1.56 14.70 18.50
CA ILE A 152 -2.23 15.37 17.38
C ILE A 152 -3.73 15.29 17.63
N LEU A 153 -4.41 16.43 17.63
CA LEU A 153 -5.84 16.49 17.85
C LEU A 153 -6.56 15.98 16.60
N ARG A 154 -7.20 14.82 16.72
CA ARG A 154 -7.92 14.08 15.66
C ARG A 154 -9.33 13.74 16.14
N SER A 155 -10.30 13.59 15.24
CA SER A 155 -11.69 13.32 15.63
C SER A 155 -11.84 11.91 16.22
N SER A 156 -10.99 10.96 15.80
CA SER A 156 -10.98 9.60 16.32
C SER A 156 -10.34 9.47 17.72
N PRO A 157 -10.96 8.72 18.64
CA PRO A 157 -10.37 8.38 19.94
C PRO A 157 -9.22 7.38 19.86
N HIS A 158 -9.00 6.76 18.71
CA HIS A 158 -7.93 5.79 18.50
C HIS A 158 -6.68 6.41 17.89
N ALA A 159 -6.67 7.73 17.64
CA ALA A 159 -5.48 8.42 17.18
C ALA A 159 -4.39 8.36 18.25
N GLU A 160 -3.25 7.80 17.88
CA GLU A 160 -2.07 7.75 18.73
C GLU A 160 -1.27 9.06 18.60
N PRO A 161 -0.57 9.49 19.67
CA PRO A 161 0.40 10.56 19.56
C PRO A 161 1.45 10.26 18.49
N VAL A 162 1.89 11.28 17.76
CA VAL A 162 3.02 11.12 16.83
C VAL A 162 4.31 10.98 17.62
N ARG A 163 5.20 10.13 17.11
CA ARG A 163 6.56 9.96 17.64
C ARG A 163 7.54 10.48 16.59
N ILE A 164 8.33 11.47 16.97
CA ILE A 164 9.30 12.13 16.09
C ILE A 164 10.68 11.85 16.64
N GLU A 165 11.56 11.35 15.78
CA GLU A 165 12.94 11.02 16.14
C GLU A 165 13.90 11.70 15.17
N GLN A 166 14.94 12.35 15.69
CA GLN A 166 16.04 12.84 14.86
C GLN A 166 16.90 11.66 14.45
N ALA A 167 16.89 11.35 13.15
CA ALA A 167 17.48 10.14 12.60
C ALA A 167 18.90 10.35 12.06
N GLY A 168 19.26 11.58 11.68
CA GLY A 168 20.61 11.88 11.20
C GLY A 168 20.79 13.28 10.67
N HIS A 169 21.97 13.52 10.08
CA HIS A 169 22.26 14.72 9.29
C HIS A 169 22.77 14.27 7.92
N ASP A 170 22.31 14.96 6.89
CA ASP A 170 22.70 14.72 5.50
C ASP A 170 23.13 16.05 4.87
N SER A 171 23.71 15.99 3.68
CA SER A 171 24.03 17.19 2.89
C SER A 171 23.71 16.93 1.43
N ILE A 172 23.01 17.89 0.81
CA ILE A 172 22.77 17.92 -0.63
C ILE A 172 23.58 19.04 -1.28
N THR A 173 23.69 19.03 -2.61
CA THR A 173 24.44 20.06 -3.35
C THR A 173 23.53 20.84 -4.28
N ILE A 174 23.38 22.15 -4.04
CA ILE A 174 22.55 23.04 -4.87
C ILE A 174 23.44 24.13 -5.47
N GLY A 175 23.52 24.19 -6.80
CA GLY A 175 24.36 25.17 -7.49
C GLY A 175 25.84 25.13 -7.05
N GLY A 176 26.35 23.93 -6.72
CA GLY A 176 27.73 23.72 -6.23
C GLY A 176 27.96 24.06 -4.76
N ARG A 177 26.91 24.41 -3.99
CA ARG A 177 27.00 24.67 -2.55
C ARG A 177 26.38 23.54 -1.75
N ALA A 178 27.06 23.13 -0.68
CA ALA A 178 26.50 22.20 0.29
C ALA A 178 25.35 22.86 1.05
N VAL A 179 24.21 22.17 1.12
CA VAL A 179 23.07 22.54 1.95
C VAL A 179 22.93 21.46 3.03
N PRO A 180 23.20 21.78 4.30
CA PRO A 180 23.01 20.85 5.40
C PRO A 180 21.52 20.60 5.64
N LEU A 181 21.17 19.33 5.89
CA LEU A 181 19.83 18.89 6.21
C LEU A 181 19.85 18.05 7.48
N THR A 182 18.85 18.23 8.34
CA THR A 182 18.61 17.33 9.47
C THR A 182 17.49 16.37 9.10
N ARG A 183 17.76 15.06 9.18
CA ARG A 183 16.81 13.99 8.89
C ARG A 183 16.07 13.59 10.16
N TYR A 184 14.76 13.43 10.03
CA TYR A 184 13.84 12.98 11.06
C TYR A 184 13.00 11.82 10.55
N THR A 185 12.45 11.05 11.47
CA THR A 185 11.43 10.05 11.18
C THR A 185 10.18 10.32 12.01
N ILE A 186 9.01 10.07 11.43
CA ILE A 186 7.71 10.36 12.06
C ILE A 186 6.86 9.11 12.00
N ALA A 187 6.52 8.56 13.17
CA ALA A 187 5.58 7.46 13.30
C ALA A 187 4.18 7.95 13.74
N ASN A 188 3.17 7.13 13.47
CA ASN A 188 1.77 7.32 13.86
C ASN A 188 1.02 8.48 13.16
N LEU A 189 1.68 9.23 12.28
CA LEU A 189 1.00 10.22 11.42
C LEU A 189 0.31 9.53 10.23
N VAL A 190 1.02 8.57 9.64
CA VAL A 190 0.55 7.60 8.63
C VAL A 190 0.89 6.18 9.09
N PHE A 191 0.48 5.16 8.33
CA PHE A 191 0.87 3.78 8.64
C PHE A 191 2.30 3.51 8.22
N GLY A 192 3.15 3.19 9.19
CA GLY A 192 4.59 3.06 9.03
C GLY A 192 5.30 4.33 9.52
N ARG A 193 6.48 4.61 8.96
CA ARG A 193 7.26 5.81 9.28
C ARG A 193 7.48 6.67 8.03
N GLU A 194 7.36 7.97 8.19
CA GLU A 194 7.82 8.93 7.18
C GLU A 194 9.27 9.31 7.46
N VAL A 195 9.99 9.69 6.40
CA VAL A 195 11.31 10.30 6.49
C VAL A 195 11.21 11.75 6.04
N VAL A 196 11.68 12.67 6.89
CA VAL A 196 11.54 14.11 6.68
C VAL A 196 12.88 14.81 6.86
N TRP A 197 13.18 15.78 5.99
CA TRP A 197 14.38 16.62 6.07
C TRP A 197 14.00 18.08 6.27
N LEU A 198 14.63 18.71 7.25
CA LEU A 198 14.59 20.17 7.41
C LEU A 198 15.95 20.77 7.10
N ASN A 199 15.97 21.93 6.44
CA ASN A 199 17.17 22.75 6.35
C ASN A 199 17.42 23.53 7.65
N ASP A 200 18.54 24.24 7.74
CA ASP A 200 18.92 25.04 8.93
C ASP A 200 17.94 26.16 9.28
N GLN A 201 17.06 26.55 8.35
CA GLN A 201 16.01 27.54 8.57
C GLN A 201 14.71 26.90 9.10
N GLY A 202 14.71 25.58 9.34
CA GLY A 202 13.53 24.82 9.74
C GLY A 202 12.49 24.68 8.62
N GLN A 203 12.87 24.93 7.36
CA GLN A 203 12.00 24.71 6.22
C GLN A 203 12.06 23.25 5.79
N LEU A 204 10.91 22.72 5.37
CA LEU A 204 10.86 21.38 4.77
C LEU A 204 11.68 21.38 3.48
N ALA A 205 12.69 20.51 3.45
CA ALA A 205 13.52 20.24 2.29
C ALA A 205 12.95 19.08 1.48
N ALA A 206 12.56 18.01 2.17
CA ALA A 206 11.85 16.88 1.58
C ALA A 206 11.05 16.10 2.63
N ALA A 207 10.02 15.39 2.17
CA ALA A 207 9.27 14.37 2.90
C ALA A 207 9.06 13.15 2.00
N MET A 208 9.20 11.96 2.56
CA MET A 208 9.00 10.69 1.85
C MET A 208 8.14 9.78 2.69
N THR A 209 7.04 9.34 2.09
CA THR A 209 6.10 8.44 2.73
C THR A 209 6.22 7.06 2.08
N PHE A 210 7.08 6.21 2.63
CA PHE A 210 7.09 4.76 2.37
C PHE A 210 5.92 4.07 3.12
N ALA A 211 4.84 4.81 3.32
CA ALA A 211 3.87 4.60 4.37
C ALA A 211 2.49 4.97 3.81
N ALA A 212 1.43 4.28 4.23
CA ALA A 212 0.04 4.52 3.82
C ALA A 212 -0.38 4.21 2.35
N GLY A 213 0.31 3.31 1.64
CA GLY A 213 -0.03 2.92 0.26
C GLY A 213 1.11 3.29 -0.68
N LEU A 214 0.82 3.64 -1.94
CA LEU A 214 1.86 4.00 -2.92
C LEU A 214 2.76 5.15 -2.40
N PRO A 215 4.09 5.05 -2.57
CA PRO A 215 5.03 6.09 -2.15
C PRO A 215 4.66 7.48 -2.67
N LEU A 216 4.61 8.46 -1.76
CA LEU A 216 4.39 9.88 -2.05
C LEU A 216 5.62 10.64 -1.55
N GLU A 217 6.16 11.52 -2.38
CA GLU A 217 7.31 12.34 -2.05
C GLU A 217 6.97 13.82 -2.24
N ALA A 218 7.44 14.66 -1.33
CA ALA A 218 7.42 16.11 -1.49
C ALA A 218 8.85 16.61 -1.39
N VAL A 219 9.31 17.38 -2.38
CA VAL A 219 10.64 17.99 -2.36
C VAL A 219 10.48 19.47 -2.62
N ARG A 220 11.13 20.28 -1.80
CA ARG A 220 11.19 21.73 -2.00
C ARG A 220 11.74 22.02 -3.40
N SER A 221 11.05 22.84 -4.18
CA SER A 221 11.26 22.91 -5.63
C SER A 221 12.69 23.27 -6.03
N GLU A 222 13.40 24.09 -5.24
CA GLU A 222 14.83 24.36 -5.48
C GLU A 222 15.76 23.16 -5.26
N TYR A 223 15.29 22.10 -4.59
CA TYR A 223 16.02 20.86 -4.29
C TYR A 223 15.60 19.69 -5.18
N GLU A 224 14.65 19.88 -6.11
CA GLU A 224 14.20 18.85 -7.05
C GLU A 224 15.34 18.14 -7.82
N PRO A 225 16.43 18.83 -8.24
CA PRO A 225 17.58 18.15 -8.86
C PRO A 225 18.25 17.08 -7.98
N GLU A 226 18.06 17.13 -6.66
CA GLU A 226 18.63 16.19 -5.69
C GLU A 226 17.61 15.12 -5.23
N LEU A 227 16.41 15.07 -5.81
CA LEU A 227 15.34 14.11 -5.46
C LEU A 227 15.87 12.66 -5.40
N ALA A 228 16.58 12.22 -6.45
CA ALA A 228 17.09 10.84 -6.51
C ALA A 228 18.10 10.54 -5.38
N HIS A 229 18.90 11.53 -4.97
CA HIS A 229 19.85 11.38 -3.86
C HIS A 229 19.13 11.32 -2.52
N LEU A 230 18.22 12.27 -2.27
CA LEU A 230 17.36 12.28 -1.08
C LEU A 230 16.58 10.96 -0.96
N PHE A 231 16.10 10.43 -2.07
CA PHE A 231 15.31 9.20 -2.08
C PHE A 231 16.13 8.00 -1.63
N ARG A 232 17.36 7.86 -2.13
CA ARG A 232 18.29 6.82 -1.66
C ARG A 232 18.64 6.95 -0.16
N LEU A 233 18.72 8.18 0.35
CA LEU A 233 18.89 8.41 1.80
C LEU A 233 17.64 7.96 2.58
N GLY A 234 16.44 8.21 2.05
CA GLY A 234 15.18 7.68 2.57
C GLY A 234 15.14 6.15 2.61
N VAL A 235 15.51 5.48 1.52
CA VAL A 235 15.60 4.01 1.46
C VAL A 235 16.62 3.47 2.47
N THR A 236 17.76 4.14 2.65
CA THR A 236 18.76 3.78 3.66
C THR A 236 18.17 3.89 5.08
N GLN A 237 17.36 4.93 5.32
CA GLN A 237 16.66 5.10 6.58
C GLN A 237 15.61 4.01 6.81
N GLU A 238 14.89 3.58 5.78
CA GLU A 238 13.95 2.45 5.86
C GLU A 238 14.66 1.14 6.22
N MET A 239 15.85 0.88 5.69
CA MET A 239 16.63 -0.31 6.08
C MET A 239 17.07 -0.27 7.55
N THR A 240 17.32 0.94 8.08
CA THR A 240 17.57 1.14 9.51
C THR A 240 16.31 0.87 10.34
N THR A 241 15.15 1.34 9.87
CA THR A 241 13.84 1.04 10.48
C THR A 241 13.57 -0.46 10.53
N LEU A 242 13.82 -1.18 9.42
CA LEU A 242 13.65 -2.63 9.33
C LEU A 242 14.52 -3.38 10.36
N ALA A 243 15.77 -2.97 10.54
CA ALA A 243 16.63 -3.52 11.59
C ALA A 243 16.07 -3.29 13.00
N GLY A 244 15.41 -2.15 13.24
CA GLY A 244 14.67 -1.89 14.47
C GLY A 244 13.49 -2.87 14.67
N LEU A 245 12.70 -3.10 13.63
CA LEU A 245 11.57 -4.06 13.68
C LEU A 245 12.04 -5.50 13.96
N GLU A 246 13.18 -5.90 13.41
CA GLU A 246 13.81 -7.19 13.69
C GLU A 246 14.14 -7.40 15.17
N HIS A 247 14.53 -6.34 15.87
CA HIS A 247 14.77 -6.39 17.31
C HIS A 247 13.47 -6.49 18.12
N LEU A 248 12.37 -5.91 17.62
CA LEU A 248 11.06 -5.99 18.27
C LEU A 248 10.40 -7.36 18.08
N ALA A 249 10.63 -8.02 16.94
CA ALA A 249 10.06 -9.33 16.63
C ALA A 249 11.13 -10.36 16.20
N PRO A 250 12.06 -10.74 17.11
CA PRO A 250 13.09 -11.72 16.80
C PRO A 250 12.49 -13.12 16.60
N PRO A 251 13.15 -14.00 15.81
CA PRO A 251 12.70 -15.38 15.66
C PRO A 251 12.88 -16.14 16.98
N GLY A 252 11.84 -16.85 17.41
CA GLY A 252 11.88 -17.71 18.59
C GLY A 252 12.68 -18.99 18.41
N LYS A 253 12.82 -19.48 17.17
CA LYS A 253 13.71 -20.61 16.80
C LYS A 253 14.38 -20.39 15.45
N THR A 254 15.62 -20.84 15.33
CA THR A 254 16.40 -20.89 14.09
C THR A 254 17.24 -22.18 14.04
N GLY A 255 17.88 -22.46 12.91
CA GLY A 255 18.80 -23.59 12.79
C GLY A 255 18.08 -24.92 12.53
N ALA A 256 18.17 -25.85 13.49
CA ALA A 256 17.61 -27.19 13.39
C ALA A 256 16.63 -27.50 14.53
N TYR A 257 15.40 -27.85 14.20
CA TYR A 257 14.34 -28.17 15.17
C TYR A 257 13.25 -29.02 14.51
N ALA A 258 12.42 -29.66 15.32
CA ALA A 258 11.22 -30.36 14.88
C ALA A 258 9.97 -29.57 15.29
N ILE A 259 8.94 -29.62 14.46
CA ILE A 259 7.58 -29.20 14.79
C ILE A 259 6.75 -30.47 14.88
N ALA A 260 6.06 -30.70 16.00
CA ALA A 260 5.40 -31.97 16.26
C ALA A 260 3.97 -31.78 16.80
N GLY A 261 3.05 -32.66 16.42
CA GLY A 261 1.71 -32.76 17.01
C GLY A 261 0.59 -32.09 16.21
N ALA A 262 0.91 -31.28 15.21
CA ALA A 262 -0.10 -30.66 14.36
C ALA A 262 -0.73 -31.66 13.37
N THR A 263 -1.92 -31.33 12.87
CA THR A 263 -2.44 -31.94 11.64
C THR A 263 -1.81 -31.23 10.44
N LEU A 264 -1.03 -31.96 9.64
CA LEU A 264 -0.34 -31.43 8.47
C LEU A 264 -1.23 -31.46 7.23
N VAL A 265 -1.44 -30.29 6.65
CA VAL A 265 -1.92 -30.10 5.27
C VAL A 265 -0.69 -29.75 4.44
N ASP A 266 -0.27 -30.64 3.54
CA ASP A 266 1.02 -30.47 2.85
C ASP A 266 0.95 -29.58 1.60
N GLY A 267 -0.24 -29.13 1.20
CA GLY A 267 -0.48 -28.31 0.01
C GLY A 267 -0.59 -29.09 -1.31
N THR A 268 -0.37 -30.41 -1.30
CA THR A 268 -0.45 -31.25 -2.51
C THR A 268 -1.89 -31.58 -2.90
N GLY A 269 -2.84 -31.41 -1.98
CA GLY A 269 -4.23 -31.87 -2.10
C GLY A 269 -4.44 -33.26 -1.51
N ALA A 270 -3.38 -33.92 -1.01
CA ALA A 270 -3.48 -35.16 -0.26
C ALA A 270 -4.26 -34.98 1.05
N ALA A 271 -4.75 -36.12 1.58
CA ALA A 271 -5.46 -36.13 2.86
C ALA A 271 -4.57 -35.60 4.00
N PRO A 272 -5.09 -34.77 4.92
CA PRO A 272 -4.32 -34.25 6.04
C PRO A 272 -3.73 -35.35 6.92
N VAL A 273 -2.50 -35.15 7.39
CA VAL A 273 -1.77 -36.12 8.23
C VAL A 273 -1.87 -35.70 9.70
N PRO A 274 -2.66 -36.40 10.54
CA PRO A 274 -2.75 -36.11 11.97
C PRO A 274 -1.47 -36.50 12.70
N ASP A 275 -1.21 -35.86 13.85
CA ASP A 275 -0.01 -36.05 14.68
C ASP A 275 1.28 -36.12 13.84
N SER A 276 1.50 -35.06 13.08
CA SER A 276 2.64 -34.95 12.16
C SER A 276 3.92 -34.51 12.87
N VAL A 277 5.04 -34.78 12.21
CA VAL A 277 6.37 -34.23 12.52
C VAL A 277 6.95 -33.64 11.25
N VAL A 278 7.43 -32.40 11.35
CA VAL A 278 8.23 -31.73 10.31
C VAL A 278 9.58 -31.35 10.92
N ILE A 279 10.68 -31.79 10.30
CA ILE A 279 12.04 -31.47 10.70
C ILE A 279 12.56 -30.34 9.82
N VAL A 280 12.96 -29.23 10.44
CA VAL A 280 13.60 -28.09 9.78
C VAL A 280 15.10 -28.16 10.01
N ARG A 281 15.90 -27.99 8.96
CA ARG A 281 17.37 -27.83 9.04
C ARG A 281 17.84 -26.82 8.02
N GLY A 282 18.61 -25.83 8.45
CA GLY A 282 19.27 -24.88 7.53
C GLY A 282 18.28 -24.14 6.63
N GLY A 283 17.06 -23.85 7.12
CA GLY A 283 16.03 -23.19 6.34
C GLY A 283 15.22 -24.07 5.39
N ARG A 284 15.45 -25.39 5.39
CA ARG A 284 14.76 -26.37 4.53
C ARG A 284 14.05 -27.45 5.32
N ILE A 285 13.06 -28.07 4.70
CA ILE A 285 12.36 -29.25 5.22
C ILE A 285 13.26 -30.47 5.02
N ALA A 286 13.70 -31.07 6.11
CA ALA A 286 14.54 -32.27 6.09
C ALA A 286 13.73 -33.57 6.14
N ALA A 287 12.54 -33.53 6.75
CA ALA A 287 11.59 -34.64 6.80
C ALA A 287 10.19 -34.08 7.13
N ALA A 288 9.14 -34.72 6.60
CA ALA A 288 7.75 -34.39 6.92
C ALA A 288 6.89 -35.66 6.85
N GLY A 289 5.95 -35.83 7.77
CA GLY A 289 5.02 -36.97 7.76
C GLY A 289 4.47 -37.30 9.14
N ALA A 290 3.80 -38.45 9.26
CA ALA A 290 3.23 -38.92 10.52
C ALA A 290 4.34 -39.19 11.57
N ARG A 291 4.07 -38.92 12.85
CA ARG A 291 5.04 -39.12 13.96
C ARG A 291 5.60 -40.54 14.03
N ASN A 292 4.81 -41.55 13.67
CA ASN A 292 5.28 -42.95 13.66
C ASN A 292 6.20 -43.30 12.47
N ARG A 293 6.36 -42.41 11.49
CA ARG A 293 7.25 -42.57 10.32
C ARG A 293 8.45 -41.63 10.35
N VAL A 294 8.32 -40.47 10.97
CA VAL A 294 9.38 -39.46 11.06
C VAL A 294 9.91 -39.41 12.48
N ALA A 295 11.09 -40.00 12.70
CA ALA A 295 11.75 -40.00 14.00
C ALA A 295 12.38 -38.63 14.29
N ILE A 296 12.04 -38.05 15.44
CA ILE A 296 12.71 -36.85 15.95
C ILE A 296 14.09 -37.25 16.49
N PRO A 297 15.20 -36.69 15.98
CA PRO A 297 16.54 -36.99 16.47
C PRO A 297 16.69 -36.67 17.96
N LYS A 298 17.42 -37.53 18.69
CA LYS A 298 17.67 -37.35 20.13
C LYS A 298 18.32 -35.99 20.40
N GLY A 299 17.77 -35.24 21.36
CA GLY A 299 18.27 -33.91 21.75
C GLY A 299 17.89 -32.77 20.81
N MET A 300 17.13 -33.03 19.73
CA MET A 300 16.60 -31.97 18.87
C MET A 300 15.55 -31.15 19.62
N ALA A 301 15.61 -29.82 19.48
CA ALA A 301 14.57 -28.94 19.99
C ALA A 301 13.23 -29.25 19.31
N VAL A 302 12.16 -29.36 20.11
CA VAL A 302 10.81 -29.65 19.63
C VAL A 302 9.91 -28.44 19.89
N VAL A 303 9.17 -28.04 18.86
CA VAL A 303 8.08 -27.09 18.93
C VAL A 303 6.79 -27.87 18.96
N ASP A 304 6.08 -27.80 20.09
CA ASP A 304 4.76 -28.40 20.22
C ASP A 304 3.72 -27.59 19.45
N ALA A 305 3.00 -28.27 18.57
CA ALA A 305 1.93 -27.77 17.73
C ALA A 305 0.66 -28.66 17.85
N THR A 306 0.53 -29.43 18.93
CA THR A 306 -0.66 -30.23 19.22
C THR A 306 -1.93 -29.38 19.16
N GLY A 307 -2.96 -29.91 18.49
CA GLY A 307 -4.26 -29.25 18.31
C GLY A 307 -4.29 -28.17 17.23
N GLN A 308 -3.14 -27.87 16.58
CA GLN A 308 -3.05 -26.89 15.50
C GLN A 308 -3.09 -27.56 14.12
N MET A 309 -3.40 -26.79 13.09
CA MET A 309 -3.13 -27.17 11.70
C MET A 309 -1.80 -26.56 11.23
N MET A 310 -1.02 -27.35 10.49
CA MET A 310 0.20 -26.91 9.82
C MET A 310 -0.03 -26.90 8.32
N LEU A 311 0.26 -25.76 7.68
CA LEU A 311 0.10 -25.56 6.24
C LEU A 311 1.42 -25.05 5.63
N PRO A 312 1.62 -25.12 4.30
CA PRO A 312 2.67 -24.34 3.64
C PRO A 312 2.44 -22.85 3.89
N GLY A 313 3.52 -22.07 3.89
CA GLY A 313 3.44 -20.62 3.97
C GLY A 313 2.72 -20.03 2.76
N LEU A 314 1.92 -18.99 3.00
CA LEU A 314 1.03 -18.42 1.99
C LEU A 314 1.79 -17.51 1.02
N TRP A 315 1.26 -17.43 -0.19
CA TRP A 315 1.70 -16.58 -1.29
C TRP A 315 0.68 -15.46 -1.51
N GLU A 316 1.14 -14.22 -1.36
CA GLU A 316 0.42 -13.01 -1.78
C GLU A 316 0.88 -12.65 -3.19
N MET A 317 0.02 -12.79 -4.19
CA MET A 317 0.41 -12.60 -5.59
C MET A 317 0.16 -11.19 -6.11
N HIS A 318 -0.39 -10.28 -5.32
CA HIS A 318 -0.53 -8.87 -5.70
C HIS A 318 -0.49 -7.96 -4.50
N THR A 319 0.70 -7.52 -4.14
CA THR A 319 0.90 -6.43 -3.19
C THR A 319 1.52 -5.22 -3.88
N HIS A 320 1.24 -4.05 -3.33
CA HIS A 320 2.13 -2.88 -3.35
C HIS A 320 2.82 -2.81 -2.00
N TYR A 321 4.06 -3.30 -1.93
CA TYR A 321 4.91 -3.32 -0.75
C TYR A 321 5.61 -1.97 -0.64
N THR A 322 5.10 -1.11 0.24
CA THR A 322 5.49 0.31 0.20
C THR A 322 6.26 0.79 1.41
N GLY A 323 6.33 0.00 2.49
CA GLY A 323 7.06 0.29 3.72
C GLY A 323 7.56 -0.96 4.42
N VAL A 324 8.59 -0.84 5.26
CA VAL A 324 9.21 -2.01 5.90
C VAL A 324 8.32 -2.70 6.93
N GLU A 325 7.31 -2.02 7.48
CA GLU A 325 6.30 -2.57 8.39
C GLU A 325 5.40 -3.63 7.72
N PHE A 326 5.34 -3.65 6.40
CA PHE A 326 4.61 -4.70 5.66
C PHE A 326 5.25 -6.07 5.87
N GLY A 327 6.56 -6.13 6.09
CA GLY A 327 7.32 -7.36 6.32
C GLY A 327 6.80 -8.16 7.51
N PRO A 328 6.84 -7.61 8.74
CA PRO A 328 6.23 -8.26 9.89
C PRO A 328 4.73 -8.48 9.73
N ALA A 329 3.96 -7.55 9.16
CA ALA A 329 2.52 -7.72 8.98
C ALA A 329 2.16 -8.91 8.07
N TYR A 330 2.86 -9.08 6.94
CA TYR A 330 2.67 -10.22 6.05
C TYR A 330 3.06 -11.54 6.73
N LEU A 331 4.23 -11.58 7.38
CA LEU A 331 4.64 -12.76 8.13
C LEU A 331 3.62 -13.11 9.22
N ALA A 332 3.09 -12.12 9.95
CA ALA A 332 2.08 -12.32 10.99
C ALA A 332 0.81 -12.97 10.44
N ALA A 333 0.38 -12.55 9.25
CA ALA A 333 -0.73 -13.12 8.50
C ALA A 333 -0.43 -14.48 7.84
N GLY A 334 0.79 -15.01 7.99
CA GLY A 334 1.21 -16.29 7.42
C GLY A 334 1.69 -16.22 5.97
N VAL A 335 1.84 -15.02 5.41
CA VAL A 335 2.41 -14.80 4.09
C VAL A 335 3.93 -14.90 4.17
N THR A 336 4.50 -15.93 3.54
CA THR A 336 5.95 -16.17 3.51
C THR A 336 6.58 -15.82 2.18
N THR A 337 5.77 -15.63 1.13
CA THR A 337 6.18 -15.12 -0.17
C THR A 337 5.18 -14.05 -0.62
N ALA A 338 5.66 -12.91 -1.09
CA ALA A 338 4.82 -11.87 -1.66
C ALA A 338 5.39 -11.41 -3.00
N ARG A 339 4.52 -11.20 -3.99
CA ARG A 339 4.84 -10.57 -5.26
C ARG A 339 4.41 -9.10 -5.24
N ASP A 340 5.39 -8.22 -5.30
CA ASP A 340 5.14 -6.80 -5.54
C ASP A 340 4.80 -6.54 -7.03
N CYS A 341 3.71 -5.83 -7.27
CA CYS A 341 3.15 -5.53 -8.59
C CYS A 341 3.27 -4.05 -8.99
N GLY A 342 4.39 -3.41 -8.66
CA GLY A 342 4.73 -2.08 -9.20
C GLY A 342 5.00 -1.00 -8.15
N GLY A 343 5.73 -1.35 -7.10
CA GLY A 343 6.32 -0.39 -6.16
C GLY A 343 7.59 0.29 -6.72
N GLU A 344 8.25 1.09 -5.87
CA GLU A 344 9.42 1.87 -6.26
C GLU A 344 10.68 1.00 -6.35
N PHE A 345 11.46 1.17 -7.42
CA PHE A 345 12.58 0.32 -7.81
C PHE A 345 13.67 0.20 -6.75
N ASP A 346 14.23 1.32 -6.28
CA ASP A 346 15.37 1.34 -5.36
C ASP A 346 14.96 0.77 -3.99
N PHE A 347 13.77 1.13 -3.52
CA PHE A 347 13.22 0.59 -2.27
C PHE A 347 13.00 -0.92 -2.35
N LEU A 348 12.33 -1.42 -3.39
CA LEU A 348 12.02 -2.85 -3.56
C LEU A 348 13.29 -3.70 -3.68
N VAL A 349 14.29 -3.23 -4.43
CA VAL A 349 15.57 -3.92 -4.55
C VAL A 349 16.28 -3.98 -3.20
N ALA A 350 16.32 -2.88 -2.45
CA ALA A 350 16.95 -2.82 -1.14
C ALA A 350 16.28 -3.78 -0.13
N VAL A 351 14.95 -3.73 -0.01
CA VAL A 351 14.24 -4.58 0.95
C VAL A 351 14.30 -6.06 0.57
N ARG A 352 14.18 -6.41 -0.73
CA ARG A 352 14.34 -7.79 -1.20
C ARG A 352 15.73 -8.32 -0.87
N ASP A 353 16.77 -7.55 -1.19
CA ASP A 353 18.16 -7.98 -0.98
C ASP A 353 18.47 -8.12 0.52
N ARG A 354 17.95 -7.22 1.36
CA ARG A 354 18.03 -7.31 2.82
C ARG A 354 17.35 -8.56 3.35
N ILE A 355 16.14 -8.89 2.89
CA ILE A 355 15.41 -10.10 3.28
C ILE A 355 16.17 -11.37 2.82
N GLU A 356 16.56 -11.42 1.55
CA GLU A 356 17.13 -12.62 0.93
C GLU A 356 18.54 -12.93 1.44
N ARG A 357 19.43 -11.93 1.46
CA ARG A 357 20.87 -12.14 1.70
C ARG A 357 21.26 -12.01 3.17
N GLU A 358 20.61 -11.08 3.88
CA GLU A 358 20.94 -10.75 5.26
C GLU A 358 19.89 -11.28 6.25
N ARG A 359 18.92 -12.06 5.74
CA ARG A 359 17.81 -12.60 6.52
C ARG A 359 17.04 -11.46 7.22
N GLY A 360 16.68 -10.44 6.46
CA GLY A 360 15.80 -9.37 6.96
C GLY A 360 14.41 -9.87 7.36
N LEU A 361 13.68 -9.09 8.15
CA LEU A 361 12.31 -9.42 8.56
C LEU A 361 11.29 -9.15 7.45
N GLY A 362 10.85 -10.20 6.76
CA GLY A 362 9.77 -10.13 5.79
C GLY A 362 9.58 -11.43 5.00
N PRO A 363 8.53 -11.51 4.17
CA PRO A 363 8.34 -12.61 3.23
C PRO A 363 9.42 -12.58 2.14
N ARG A 364 9.67 -13.70 1.47
CA ARG A 364 10.40 -13.68 0.20
C ARG A 364 9.69 -12.74 -0.77
N LEU A 365 10.40 -11.79 -1.34
CA LEU A 365 9.84 -10.84 -2.30
C LEU A 365 10.17 -11.23 -3.74
N LEU A 366 9.13 -11.35 -4.56
CA LEU A 366 9.20 -11.41 -6.02
C LEU A 366 8.76 -10.05 -6.56
N LEU A 367 9.36 -9.57 -7.63
CA LEU A 367 9.17 -8.20 -8.11
C LEU A 367 8.70 -8.18 -9.57
N ALA A 368 7.63 -7.43 -9.83
CA ALA A 368 7.19 -7.07 -11.17
C ALA A 368 7.48 -5.59 -11.46
N GLY A 369 8.30 -5.33 -12.47
CA GLY A 369 8.76 -3.98 -12.80
C GLY A 369 7.70 -3.17 -13.52
N LEU A 370 7.19 -2.12 -12.88
CA LEU A 370 6.17 -1.23 -13.46
C LEU A 370 6.72 -0.46 -14.67
N VAL A 371 5.95 -0.41 -15.74
CA VAL A 371 6.22 0.45 -16.90
C VAL A 371 4.93 1.03 -17.46
N ASP A 372 4.97 2.32 -17.82
CA ASP A 372 3.90 3.00 -18.53
C ASP A 372 4.46 3.89 -19.66
N ALA A 373 3.58 4.58 -20.40
CA ALA A 373 4.01 5.65 -21.29
C ALA A 373 4.39 6.91 -20.50
N SER A 374 5.26 7.75 -21.06
CA SER A 374 5.62 9.02 -20.43
C SER A 374 4.50 10.06 -20.51
N GLY A 375 4.67 11.15 -19.76
CA GLY A 375 3.78 12.31 -19.80
C GLY A 375 2.85 12.41 -18.58
N PRO A 376 1.98 13.44 -18.54
CA PRO A 376 1.23 13.84 -17.35
C PRO A 376 0.11 12.88 -16.93
N THR A 377 -0.20 11.90 -17.77
CA THR A 377 -1.15 10.83 -17.46
C THR A 377 -0.47 9.51 -17.14
N GLY A 378 0.84 9.40 -17.37
CA GLY A 378 1.62 8.21 -17.05
C GLY A 378 1.65 7.93 -15.55
N PHE A 379 2.04 6.71 -15.20
CA PHE A 379 2.10 6.27 -13.81
C PHE A 379 3.47 5.66 -13.47
N GLY A 380 4.01 6.04 -12.31
CA GLY A 380 5.37 5.68 -11.91
C GLY A 380 6.45 6.46 -12.67
N HIS A 381 7.73 6.15 -12.42
CA HIS A 381 8.87 6.90 -12.97
C HIS A 381 9.64 6.16 -14.08
N VAL A 382 9.23 4.94 -14.44
CA VAL A 382 9.86 4.15 -15.51
C VAL A 382 8.94 4.11 -16.72
N PHE A 383 9.41 4.68 -17.84
CA PHE A 383 8.61 4.85 -19.05
C PHE A 383 9.20 4.19 -20.28
N ALA A 384 8.33 3.85 -21.24
CA ALA A 384 8.70 3.49 -22.59
C ALA A 384 7.67 4.02 -23.61
N ASP A 385 8.13 4.81 -24.58
CA ASP A 385 7.29 5.40 -25.62
C ASP A 385 7.55 4.81 -27.02
N ASN A 386 8.58 3.98 -27.15
CA ASN A 386 8.96 3.26 -28.37
C ASN A 386 9.59 1.88 -28.06
N PRO A 387 9.73 0.99 -29.08
CA PRO A 387 10.29 -0.35 -28.90
C PRO A 387 11.75 -0.41 -28.41
N GLU A 388 12.58 0.61 -28.63
CA GLU A 388 13.95 0.63 -28.13
C GLU A 388 13.98 0.86 -26.63
N GLU A 389 13.22 1.84 -26.15
CA GLU A 389 13.04 2.12 -24.73
C GLU A 389 12.41 0.93 -24.00
N ALA A 390 11.43 0.26 -24.62
CA ALA A 390 10.86 -0.98 -24.09
C ALA A 390 11.94 -2.01 -23.75
N ARG A 391 12.88 -2.26 -24.68
CA ARG A 391 13.98 -3.20 -24.45
C ARG A 391 14.92 -2.73 -23.33
N ALA A 392 15.20 -1.43 -23.27
CA ALA A 392 16.03 -0.86 -22.21
C ALA A 392 15.37 -1.00 -20.82
N VAL A 393 14.06 -0.82 -20.73
CA VAL A 393 13.28 -1.03 -19.50
C VAL A 393 13.37 -2.49 -19.04
N VAL A 394 13.16 -3.46 -19.95
CA VAL A 394 13.31 -4.89 -19.61
C VAL A 394 14.74 -5.18 -19.14
N ALA A 395 15.75 -4.69 -19.85
CA ALA A 395 17.15 -4.89 -19.48
C ALA A 395 17.45 -4.33 -18.07
N ARG A 396 16.91 -3.17 -17.72
CA ARG A 396 17.04 -2.57 -16.37
C ARG A 396 16.45 -3.47 -15.30
N TYR A 397 15.20 -3.92 -15.46
CA TYR A 397 14.52 -4.76 -14.47
C TYR A 397 15.16 -6.15 -14.37
N HIS A 398 15.54 -6.76 -15.50
CA HIS A 398 16.25 -8.02 -15.54
C HIS A 398 17.61 -7.95 -14.83
N ALA A 399 18.39 -6.89 -15.07
CA ALA A 399 19.68 -6.67 -14.39
C ALA A 399 19.51 -6.56 -12.86
N ALA A 400 18.37 -6.05 -12.41
CA ALA A 400 18.01 -5.97 -11.00
C ALA A 400 17.32 -7.22 -10.44
N ARG A 401 17.24 -8.32 -11.20
CA ARG A 401 16.64 -9.61 -10.81
C ARG A 401 15.12 -9.55 -10.56
N PHE A 402 14.39 -8.74 -11.31
CA PHE A 402 12.92 -8.80 -11.31
C PHE A 402 12.46 -10.02 -12.12
N GLU A 403 11.38 -10.66 -11.68
CA GLU A 403 10.82 -11.85 -12.33
C GLU A 403 9.84 -11.49 -13.44
N GLN A 404 9.20 -10.31 -13.37
CA GLN A 404 8.16 -9.91 -14.31
C GLN A 404 8.27 -8.43 -14.72
N ILE A 405 7.60 -8.09 -15.82
CA ILE A 405 7.27 -6.72 -16.20
C ILE A 405 5.78 -6.50 -15.95
N LYS A 406 5.43 -5.44 -15.23
CA LYS A 406 4.04 -5.01 -14.98
C LYS A 406 3.69 -3.90 -15.99
N LEU A 407 2.81 -4.22 -16.94
CA LEU A 407 2.26 -3.25 -17.89
C LEU A 407 1.21 -2.35 -17.25
N TYR A 408 1.19 -1.09 -17.69
CA TYR A 408 0.22 -0.09 -17.28
C TYR A 408 -0.51 0.57 -18.47
N THR A 409 -1.35 1.54 -18.15
CA THR A 409 -2.54 1.93 -18.93
C THR A 409 -2.28 2.52 -20.31
N PHE A 410 -1.21 3.31 -20.50
CA PHE A 410 -1.06 4.20 -21.65
C PHE A 410 -0.03 3.73 -22.69
N LEU A 411 0.50 2.52 -22.54
CA LEU A 411 1.43 1.92 -23.49
C LEU A 411 0.81 1.71 -24.88
N LYS A 412 1.63 1.92 -25.92
CA LYS A 412 1.25 1.68 -27.33
C LYS A 412 1.41 0.21 -27.73
N PRO A 413 0.65 -0.30 -28.73
CA PRO A 413 0.72 -1.70 -29.13
C PRO A 413 2.12 -2.22 -29.52
N ASP A 414 2.92 -1.41 -30.23
CA ASP A 414 4.29 -1.77 -30.63
C ASP A 414 5.26 -1.81 -29.44
N VAL A 415 5.08 -0.91 -28.47
CA VAL A 415 5.80 -0.91 -27.19
C VAL A 415 5.45 -2.15 -26.36
N ILE A 416 4.17 -2.51 -26.28
CA ILE A 416 3.69 -3.70 -25.56
C ILE A 416 4.31 -4.96 -26.15
N ALA A 417 4.27 -5.12 -27.47
CA ALA A 417 4.87 -6.27 -28.14
C ALA A 417 6.39 -6.35 -27.92
N ALA A 418 7.08 -5.20 -27.92
CA ALA A 418 8.53 -5.14 -27.66
C ALA A 418 8.88 -5.48 -26.20
N LEU A 419 8.10 -5.00 -25.23
CA LEU A 419 8.24 -5.34 -23.81
C LEU A 419 8.08 -6.85 -23.61
N ALA A 420 7.03 -7.44 -24.17
CA ALA A 420 6.75 -8.87 -24.01
C ALA A 420 7.81 -9.75 -24.68
N ALA A 421 8.15 -9.47 -25.95
CA ALA A 421 9.16 -10.22 -26.67
C ALA A 421 10.52 -10.20 -25.95
N GLU A 422 10.95 -9.03 -25.45
CA GLU A 422 12.21 -8.92 -24.74
C GLU A 422 12.16 -9.56 -23.35
N ALA A 423 11.05 -9.42 -22.61
CA ALA A 423 10.86 -10.09 -21.32
C ALA A 423 10.98 -11.60 -21.46
N HIS A 424 10.27 -12.19 -22.42
CA HIS A 424 10.34 -13.63 -22.69
C HIS A 424 11.74 -14.06 -23.15
N ARG A 425 12.43 -13.25 -23.96
CA ARG A 425 13.82 -13.52 -24.41
C ARG A 425 14.79 -13.68 -23.24
N VAL A 426 14.61 -12.93 -22.16
CA VAL A 426 15.44 -13.00 -20.95
C VAL A 426 14.83 -13.88 -19.85
N GLY A 427 13.74 -14.60 -20.15
CA GLY A 427 13.10 -15.54 -19.22
C GLY A 427 12.18 -14.91 -18.17
N MET A 428 11.90 -13.60 -18.27
CA MET A 428 10.86 -12.93 -17.48
C MET A 428 9.47 -13.21 -18.06
N THR A 429 8.43 -12.91 -17.29
CA THR A 429 7.03 -12.96 -17.75
C THR A 429 6.39 -11.57 -17.69
N VAL A 430 5.25 -11.40 -18.33
CA VAL A 430 4.51 -10.14 -18.38
C VAL A 430 3.21 -10.28 -17.60
N THR A 431 3.01 -9.37 -16.66
CA THR A 431 1.77 -9.21 -15.88
C THR A 431 1.30 -7.76 -16.01
N GLY A 432 0.13 -7.39 -15.51
CA GLY A 432 -0.32 -6.03 -15.72
C GLY A 432 -1.80 -5.76 -15.60
N HIS A 433 -2.07 -4.46 -15.64
CA HIS A 433 -3.29 -4.00 -16.30
C HIS A 433 -3.22 -4.39 -17.77
N VAL A 434 -4.37 -4.58 -18.39
CA VAL A 434 -4.43 -4.56 -19.85
C VAL A 434 -4.35 -3.10 -20.29
N PRO A 435 -3.31 -2.68 -21.04
CA PRO A 435 -3.21 -1.29 -21.50
C PRO A 435 -4.43 -0.90 -22.33
N SER A 436 -4.90 0.35 -22.18
CA SER A 436 -6.14 0.85 -22.78
C SER A 436 -6.19 0.77 -24.31
N ALA A 437 -5.04 0.67 -24.97
CA ALA A 437 -4.93 0.45 -26.42
C ALA A 437 -5.38 -0.95 -26.85
N LEU A 438 -5.48 -1.90 -25.92
CA LEU A 438 -5.81 -3.30 -26.15
C LEU A 438 -7.00 -3.73 -25.29
N ASN A 439 -7.72 -4.76 -25.73
CA ASN A 439 -8.54 -5.58 -24.84
C ASN A 439 -7.75 -6.80 -24.34
N ALA A 440 -8.32 -7.58 -23.42
CA ALA A 440 -7.59 -8.68 -22.80
C ALA A 440 -7.23 -9.81 -23.79
N PHE A 441 -8.02 -10.06 -24.83
CA PHE A 441 -7.63 -11.00 -25.90
C PHE A 441 -6.33 -10.53 -26.56
N GLN A 442 -6.32 -9.27 -26.99
CA GLN A 442 -5.16 -8.68 -27.66
C GLN A 442 -3.94 -8.56 -26.74
N GLY A 443 -4.14 -8.30 -25.44
CA GLY A 443 -3.05 -8.26 -24.46
C GLY A 443 -2.36 -9.61 -24.30
N VAL A 444 -3.14 -10.70 -24.19
CA VAL A 444 -2.59 -12.06 -24.11
C VAL A 444 -1.93 -12.46 -25.43
N GLU A 445 -2.55 -12.16 -26.58
CA GLU A 445 -1.94 -12.38 -27.90
C GLU A 445 -0.63 -11.58 -28.09
N ALA A 446 -0.53 -10.40 -27.47
CA ALA A 446 0.69 -9.58 -27.45
C ALA A 446 1.75 -10.08 -26.46
N GLY A 447 1.48 -11.14 -25.68
CA GLY A 447 2.44 -11.80 -24.81
C GLY A 447 2.26 -11.55 -23.31
N MET A 448 1.10 -11.05 -22.86
CA MET A 448 0.78 -11.03 -21.43
C MET A 448 0.54 -12.45 -20.90
N ASP A 449 1.38 -12.92 -19.98
CA ASP A 449 1.24 -14.22 -19.32
C ASP A 449 0.16 -14.21 -18.24
N GLN A 450 -0.02 -13.05 -17.59
CA GLN A 450 -0.97 -12.89 -16.48
C GLN A 450 -1.76 -11.59 -16.60
N ILE A 451 -3.04 -11.63 -16.23
CA ILE A 451 -3.91 -10.45 -16.14
C ILE A 451 -4.22 -10.19 -14.66
N ASN A 452 -3.91 -8.98 -14.20
CA ASN A 452 -4.35 -8.53 -12.89
C ASN A 452 -5.70 -7.83 -13.00
N HIS A 453 -6.49 -7.99 -11.95
CA HIS A 453 -7.82 -7.43 -11.74
C HIS A 453 -8.90 -8.05 -12.62
N LEU A 454 -9.93 -8.59 -11.95
CA LEU A 454 -11.02 -9.32 -12.60
C LEU A 454 -11.77 -8.48 -13.63
N ASN A 455 -11.79 -7.15 -13.51
CA ASN A 455 -12.54 -6.29 -14.43
C ASN A 455 -12.08 -6.43 -15.90
N TYR A 456 -10.79 -6.66 -16.16
CA TYR A 456 -10.29 -6.84 -17.52
C TYR A 456 -10.76 -8.18 -18.11
N VAL A 457 -10.81 -9.21 -17.27
CA VAL A 457 -11.29 -10.55 -17.63
C VAL A 457 -12.81 -10.56 -17.83
N SER A 458 -13.56 -10.04 -16.85
CA SER A 458 -15.02 -9.92 -16.90
C SER A 458 -15.50 -9.14 -18.11
N GLN A 459 -14.77 -8.10 -18.54
CA GLN A 459 -15.14 -7.32 -19.72
C GLN A 459 -15.19 -8.18 -21.00
N MET A 460 -14.37 -9.24 -21.11
CA MET A 460 -14.37 -10.15 -22.26
C MET A 460 -15.55 -11.12 -22.25
N MET A 461 -16.21 -11.29 -21.11
CA MET A 461 -17.38 -12.17 -20.99
C MET A 461 -18.69 -11.43 -21.26
N ARG A 462 -18.65 -10.10 -21.37
CA ARG A 462 -19.83 -9.26 -21.67
C ARG A 462 -20.21 -9.37 -23.14
N ALA A 463 -21.50 -9.23 -23.43
CA ALA A 463 -22.00 -9.16 -24.80
C ALA A 463 -21.29 -8.03 -25.60
N PRO A 464 -21.08 -8.20 -26.91
CA PRO A 464 -20.46 -7.16 -27.74
C PRO A 464 -21.17 -5.80 -27.59
N GLY A 465 -20.39 -4.74 -27.34
CA GLY A 465 -20.92 -3.39 -27.07
C GLY A 465 -21.42 -3.16 -25.63
N GLY A 466 -21.40 -4.19 -24.77
CA GLY A 466 -21.71 -4.08 -23.35
C GLY A 466 -20.63 -3.31 -22.58
N GLY A 467 -20.98 -2.14 -22.06
CA GLY A 467 -20.09 -1.32 -21.24
C GLY A 467 -19.83 -1.89 -19.84
N ARG A 468 -18.99 -1.20 -19.08
CA ARG A 468 -18.71 -1.50 -17.68
C ARG A 468 -20.02 -1.51 -16.87
N GLY A 469 -20.30 -2.62 -16.20
CA GLY A 469 -21.52 -2.78 -15.37
C GLY A 469 -22.76 -3.29 -16.10
N ALA A 470 -22.67 -3.66 -17.39
CA ALA A 470 -23.67 -4.54 -18.01
C ALA A 470 -23.79 -5.87 -17.22
N PRO A 471 -24.82 -6.70 -17.39
CA PRO A 471 -24.79 -8.05 -16.81
C PRO A 471 -23.90 -9.00 -17.62
N ILE A 472 -23.32 -10.02 -16.98
CA ILE A 472 -22.64 -11.15 -17.64
C ILE A 472 -23.56 -12.37 -17.67
N ASP A 473 -23.85 -12.88 -18.87
CA ASP A 473 -24.41 -14.22 -19.02
C ASP A 473 -23.26 -15.22 -19.20
N LEU A 474 -22.97 -15.98 -18.13
CA LEU A 474 -21.93 -17.01 -18.11
C LEU A 474 -22.20 -18.18 -19.07
N ASN A 475 -23.43 -18.33 -19.56
CA ASN A 475 -23.79 -19.34 -20.55
C ASN A 475 -23.73 -18.82 -21.99
N SER A 476 -23.44 -17.54 -22.19
CA SER A 476 -23.31 -16.97 -23.53
C SER A 476 -22.13 -17.56 -24.29
N GLU A 477 -22.22 -17.55 -25.62
CA GLU A 477 -21.11 -17.92 -26.50
C GLU A 477 -19.86 -17.08 -26.20
N GLN A 478 -20.06 -15.79 -25.91
CA GLN A 478 -18.98 -14.85 -25.61
C GLN A 478 -18.24 -15.22 -24.31
N ALA A 479 -18.96 -15.54 -23.23
CA ALA A 479 -18.37 -16.00 -21.98
C ALA A 479 -17.58 -17.31 -22.16
N ARG A 480 -18.15 -18.29 -22.88
CA ARG A 480 -17.45 -19.56 -23.18
C ARG A 480 -16.20 -19.35 -24.02
N LYS A 481 -16.26 -18.46 -25.02
CA LYS A 481 -15.11 -18.08 -25.85
C LYS A 481 -13.99 -17.45 -25.02
N ALA A 482 -14.33 -16.53 -24.12
CA ALA A 482 -13.35 -15.90 -23.23
C ALA A 482 -12.66 -16.94 -22.33
N VAL A 483 -13.44 -17.83 -21.71
CA VAL A 483 -12.90 -18.93 -20.88
C VAL A 483 -11.97 -19.83 -21.68
N GLN A 484 -12.41 -20.31 -22.84
CA GLN A 484 -11.60 -21.19 -23.69
C GLN A 484 -10.30 -20.50 -24.12
N PHE A 485 -10.36 -19.22 -24.46
CA PHE A 485 -9.17 -18.46 -24.83
C PHE A 485 -8.13 -18.41 -23.71
N PHE A 486 -8.54 -18.17 -22.46
CA PHE A 486 -7.60 -18.16 -21.33
C PHE A 486 -7.00 -19.56 -21.05
N LEU A 487 -7.76 -20.62 -21.29
CA LEU A 487 -7.25 -22.00 -21.20
C LEU A 487 -6.20 -22.28 -22.28
N ASP A 488 -6.50 -21.94 -23.53
CA ASP A 488 -5.61 -22.20 -24.67
C ASP A 488 -4.26 -21.46 -24.55
N HIS A 489 -4.26 -20.32 -23.86
CA HIS A 489 -3.06 -19.50 -23.65
C HIS A 489 -2.41 -19.71 -22.27
N HIS A 490 -2.95 -20.62 -21.44
CA HIS A 490 -2.50 -20.83 -20.07
C HIS A 490 -2.41 -19.53 -19.24
N THR A 491 -3.32 -18.59 -19.49
CA THR A 491 -3.31 -17.27 -18.83
C THR A 491 -3.57 -17.42 -17.34
N VAL A 492 -2.74 -16.78 -16.53
CA VAL A 492 -2.97 -16.68 -15.09
C VAL A 492 -3.84 -15.46 -14.80
N VAL A 493 -4.91 -15.67 -14.03
CA VAL A 493 -5.80 -14.60 -13.58
C VAL A 493 -5.54 -14.34 -12.11
N ASP A 494 -5.33 -13.06 -11.81
CA ASP A 494 -5.26 -12.52 -10.46
C ASP A 494 -6.47 -11.58 -10.26
N PRO A 495 -7.56 -12.06 -9.64
CA PRO A 495 -8.82 -11.33 -9.54
C PRO A 495 -8.78 -10.02 -8.74
N THR A 496 -7.96 -9.95 -7.69
CA THR A 496 -7.96 -8.87 -6.67
C THR A 496 -9.37 -8.55 -6.15
N ALA A 497 -10.17 -9.59 -5.86
CA ALA A 497 -11.58 -9.44 -5.54
C ALA A 497 -11.82 -8.73 -4.19
N SER A 498 -10.95 -8.97 -3.21
CA SER A 498 -10.98 -8.35 -1.88
C SER A 498 -10.77 -6.84 -1.95
N TRP A 499 -9.87 -6.36 -2.81
CA TRP A 499 -9.72 -4.93 -3.08
C TRP A 499 -10.96 -4.35 -3.76
N GLY A 500 -11.50 -5.04 -4.77
CA GLY A 500 -12.74 -4.63 -5.44
C GLY A 500 -13.94 -4.54 -4.48
N GLU A 501 -14.03 -5.47 -3.52
CA GLU A 501 -15.02 -5.46 -2.44
C GLU A 501 -14.82 -4.24 -1.53
N MET A 502 -13.60 -4.05 -1.03
CA MET A 502 -13.20 -2.98 -0.12
C MET A 502 -13.42 -1.58 -0.72
N ALA A 503 -12.76 -1.29 -1.85
CA ALA A 503 -12.75 0.03 -2.48
C ALA A 503 -14.13 0.38 -3.07
N GLY A 504 -14.85 -0.63 -3.56
CA GLY A 504 -16.14 -0.46 -4.19
C GLY A 504 -17.33 -0.63 -3.26
N ARG A 505 -17.15 -0.79 -1.94
CA ARG A 505 -18.25 -1.05 -0.99
C ARG A 505 -19.32 0.04 -1.02
N SER A 506 -20.56 -0.32 -0.74
CA SER A 506 -21.54 0.68 -0.32
C SER A 506 -21.15 1.24 1.04
N ARG A 507 -21.24 2.56 1.21
CA ARG A 507 -21.00 3.19 2.51
C ARG A 507 -21.98 2.74 3.60
N GLU A 508 -23.14 2.18 3.23
CA GLU A 508 -24.15 1.58 4.11
C GLU A 508 -23.71 0.26 4.74
N ILE A 509 -22.72 -0.44 4.15
CA ILE A 509 -22.23 -1.73 4.63
C ILE A 509 -20.99 -1.51 5.46
N ALA A 510 -21.04 -1.85 6.74
CA ALA A 510 -19.89 -1.75 7.64
C ALA A 510 -18.72 -2.62 7.13
N ILE A 511 -17.53 -2.04 7.02
CA ILE A 511 -16.31 -2.75 6.60
C ILE A 511 -16.03 -3.99 7.46
N ALA A 512 -16.24 -3.89 8.78
CA ALA A 512 -16.04 -5.00 9.72
C ALA A 512 -16.97 -6.21 9.48
N SER A 513 -18.01 -6.10 8.63
CA SER A 513 -18.88 -7.22 8.28
C SER A 513 -18.22 -8.25 7.36
N PHE A 514 -17.18 -7.86 6.62
CA PHE A 514 -16.42 -8.74 5.73
C PHE A 514 -14.90 -8.68 6.00
N GLU A 515 -14.40 -7.61 6.60
CA GLU A 515 -13.02 -7.50 7.07
C GLU A 515 -12.98 -7.24 8.59
N PRO A 516 -13.26 -8.25 9.43
CA PRO A 516 -13.40 -8.07 10.87
C PRO A 516 -12.10 -7.62 11.54
N ASP A 517 -10.93 -7.97 10.98
CA ASP A 517 -9.63 -7.62 11.53
C ASP A 517 -9.25 -6.14 11.35
N ILE A 518 -10.08 -5.34 10.67
CA ILE A 518 -9.91 -3.88 10.61
C ILE A 518 -9.87 -3.22 12.00
N VAL A 519 -10.51 -3.84 13.00
CA VAL A 519 -10.52 -3.35 14.40
C VAL A 519 -9.17 -3.56 15.11
N LYS A 520 -8.33 -4.45 14.56
CA LYS A 520 -6.97 -4.71 15.04
C LYS A 520 -5.94 -3.82 14.37
N ALA A 521 -6.28 -3.20 13.25
CA ALA A 521 -5.37 -2.39 12.49
C ALA A 521 -4.97 -1.11 13.25
N PRO A 522 -3.75 -0.58 13.02
CA PRO A 522 -3.39 0.76 13.46
C PRO A 522 -4.44 1.76 12.97
N PHE A 523 -4.71 2.79 13.77
CA PHE A 523 -5.73 3.80 13.44
C PHE A 523 -5.55 4.39 12.03
N THR A 524 -4.31 4.69 11.63
CA THR A 524 -3.98 5.26 10.32
C THR A 524 -4.36 4.33 9.16
N VAL A 525 -4.25 3.01 9.35
CA VAL A 525 -4.72 2.00 8.40
C VAL A 525 -6.24 1.89 8.44
N ALA A 526 -6.81 1.73 9.64
CA ALA A 526 -8.24 1.54 9.82
C ALA A 526 -9.07 2.70 9.24
N SER A 527 -8.64 3.94 9.47
CA SER A 527 -9.29 5.15 8.96
C SER A 527 -9.20 5.28 7.45
N LYS A 528 -8.08 4.89 6.84
CA LYS A 528 -7.95 4.84 5.38
C LYS A 528 -9.05 3.97 4.79
N PHE A 529 -9.18 2.72 5.22
CA PHE A 529 -10.17 1.80 4.65
C PHE A 529 -11.61 2.11 5.07
N THR A 530 -11.83 2.64 6.27
CA THR A 530 -13.19 3.03 6.71
C THR A 530 -13.75 4.18 5.86
N SER A 531 -12.90 5.12 5.44
CA SER A 531 -13.31 6.24 4.56
C SER A 531 -13.50 5.85 3.08
N LEU A 532 -12.95 4.70 2.66
CA LEU A 532 -13.21 4.13 1.33
C LEU A 532 -14.66 3.64 1.16
N GLY A 533 -15.01 3.38 -0.10
CA GLY A 533 -16.33 3.00 -0.56
C GLY A 533 -16.88 3.99 -1.57
N SER A 534 -18.05 3.68 -2.10
CA SER A 534 -18.75 4.47 -3.11
C SER A 534 -20.15 4.85 -2.64
N ALA A 535 -20.76 5.79 -3.34
CA ALA A 535 -22.16 6.19 -3.12
C ALA A 535 -23.19 5.17 -3.64
N THR A 536 -22.76 3.97 -4.06
CA THR A 536 -23.67 2.89 -4.46
C THR A 536 -24.53 2.45 -3.28
N ASP A 537 -25.79 2.09 -3.54
CA ASP A 537 -26.63 1.42 -2.56
C ASP A 537 -26.13 -0.02 -2.28
N ALA A 538 -26.53 -0.56 -1.12
CA ALA A 538 -26.13 -1.90 -0.69
C ALA A 538 -26.62 -3.03 -1.61
N GLU A 539 -27.75 -2.88 -2.30
CA GLU A 539 -28.31 -3.91 -3.19
C GLU A 539 -27.45 -4.07 -4.46
N ARG A 540 -27.15 -2.96 -5.14
CA ARG A 540 -26.26 -2.93 -6.31
C ARG A 540 -24.87 -3.46 -5.98
N PHE A 541 -24.35 -3.11 -4.81
CA PHE A 541 -23.07 -3.65 -4.36
C PHE A 541 -23.12 -5.18 -4.21
N ARG A 542 -24.14 -5.72 -3.54
CA ARG A 542 -24.30 -7.18 -3.39
C ARG A 542 -24.47 -7.87 -4.74
N ALA A 543 -25.22 -7.29 -5.68
CA ALA A 543 -25.37 -7.81 -7.03
C ALA A 543 -24.02 -7.85 -7.78
N ARG A 544 -23.21 -6.80 -7.65
CA ARG A 544 -21.85 -6.75 -8.23
C ARG A 544 -20.93 -7.81 -7.61
N MET A 545 -21.01 -8.01 -6.30
CA MET A 545 -20.22 -9.05 -5.62
C MET A 545 -20.68 -10.45 -6.04
N ALA A 546 -21.98 -10.68 -6.22
CA ALA A 546 -22.50 -11.94 -6.76
C ALA A 546 -22.00 -12.22 -8.19
N GLU A 547 -21.99 -11.22 -9.08
CA GLU A 547 -21.39 -11.34 -10.42
C GLU A 547 -19.88 -11.65 -10.32
N THR A 548 -19.16 -10.97 -9.43
CA THR A 548 -17.72 -11.18 -9.18
C THR A 548 -17.45 -12.64 -8.78
N THR A 549 -18.14 -13.16 -7.78
CA THR A 549 -17.97 -14.55 -7.31
C THR A 549 -18.40 -15.57 -8.37
N ALA A 550 -19.45 -15.28 -9.15
CA ALA A 550 -19.91 -16.17 -10.20
C ALA A 550 -18.89 -16.28 -11.35
N VAL A 551 -18.24 -15.17 -11.72
CA VAL A 551 -17.17 -15.16 -12.73
C VAL A 551 -15.96 -15.94 -12.24
N ILE A 552 -15.49 -15.70 -11.01
CA ILE A 552 -14.35 -16.44 -10.43
C ILE A 552 -14.65 -17.95 -10.41
N GLY A 553 -15.86 -18.32 -9.97
CA GLY A 553 -16.29 -19.71 -9.93
C GLY A 553 -16.34 -20.38 -11.31
N ALA A 554 -16.81 -19.65 -12.33
CA ALA A 554 -16.85 -20.14 -13.70
C ALA A 554 -15.44 -20.37 -14.28
N LEU A 555 -14.51 -19.42 -14.05
CA LEU A 555 -13.11 -19.54 -14.47
C LEU A 555 -12.43 -20.73 -13.77
N HIS A 556 -12.59 -20.84 -12.45
CA HIS A 556 -12.03 -21.94 -11.65
C HIS A 556 -12.54 -23.30 -12.14
N LYS A 557 -13.87 -23.45 -12.27
CA LYS A 557 -14.49 -24.70 -12.72
C LYS A 557 -14.04 -25.14 -14.12
N ALA A 558 -13.69 -24.18 -14.98
CA ALA A 558 -13.16 -24.44 -16.30
C ALA A 558 -11.67 -24.83 -16.31
N GLY A 559 -10.95 -24.62 -15.20
CA GLY A 559 -9.52 -24.92 -15.07
C GLY A 559 -8.59 -23.74 -15.39
N VAL A 560 -9.11 -22.51 -15.47
CA VAL A 560 -8.26 -21.30 -15.60
C VAL A 560 -7.44 -21.14 -14.32
N ILE A 561 -6.16 -20.83 -14.47
CA ILE A 561 -5.24 -20.67 -13.34
C ILE A 561 -5.60 -19.38 -12.60
N ILE A 562 -5.99 -19.50 -11.33
CA ILE A 562 -6.33 -18.37 -10.47
C ILE A 562 -5.32 -18.31 -9.32
N VAL A 563 -4.76 -17.12 -9.10
CA VAL A 563 -3.86 -16.83 -7.98
C VAL A 563 -4.40 -15.68 -7.12
N PRO A 564 -4.24 -15.74 -5.79
CA PRO A 564 -4.79 -14.73 -4.89
C PRO A 564 -3.89 -13.53 -4.73
N GLY A 565 -4.44 -12.36 -5.05
CA GLY A 565 -3.82 -11.05 -4.88
C GLY A 565 -4.71 -10.11 -4.08
N SER A 566 -4.17 -9.33 -3.15
CA SER A 566 -4.96 -8.37 -2.36
C SER A 566 -4.97 -6.95 -2.91
N ASP A 567 -4.13 -6.62 -3.89
CA ASP A 567 -3.85 -5.25 -4.39
C ASP A 567 -3.53 -4.27 -3.23
N THR A 568 -2.95 -4.84 -2.17
CA THR A 568 -2.82 -4.31 -0.81
C THR A 568 -4.11 -3.69 -0.24
N GLY A 569 -5.15 -4.50 -0.09
CA GLY A 569 -6.22 -4.25 0.88
C GLY A 569 -5.69 -4.08 2.31
N LEU A 570 -6.41 -4.57 3.33
CA LEU A 570 -5.87 -4.50 4.68
C LEU A 570 -4.59 -5.36 4.77
N VAL A 571 -3.41 -4.76 4.96
CA VAL A 571 -2.12 -5.47 4.82
C VAL A 571 -2.08 -6.76 5.64
N GLY A 572 -1.66 -7.86 5.01
CA GLY A 572 -1.78 -9.22 5.55
C GLY A 572 -3.18 -9.82 5.44
N TYR A 573 -4.19 -9.16 6.00
CA TYR A 573 -5.57 -9.68 6.09
C TYR A 573 -6.34 -9.71 4.76
N GLY A 574 -6.00 -8.83 3.81
CA GLY A 574 -6.64 -8.78 2.49
C GLY A 574 -6.51 -10.10 1.72
N LEU A 575 -5.38 -10.82 1.90
CA LEU A 575 -5.20 -12.15 1.34
C LEU A 575 -6.18 -13.16 1.95
N HIS A 576 -6.40 -13.11 3.26
CA HIS A 576 -7.37 -13.99 3.92
C HIS A 576 -8.77 -13.75 3.36
N ARG A 577 -9.14 -12.48 3.15
CA ARG A 577 -10.42 -12.14 2.52
C ARG A 577 -10.52 -12.63 1.06
N GLU A 578 -9.44 -12.55 0.30
CA GLU A 578 -9.38 -13.09 -1.07
C GLU A 578 -9.69 -14.60 -1.09
N LEU A 579 -9.12 -15.36 -0.14
CA LEU A 579 -9.37 -16.81 -0.03
C LEU A 579 -10.80 -17.14 0.40
N GLU A 580 -11.38 -16.36 1.31
CA GLU A 580 -12.80 -16.47 1.66
C GLU A 580 -13.69 -16.23 0.43
N LEU A 581 -13.39 -15.22 -0.39
CA LEU A 581 -14.11 -14.93 -1.63
C LEU A 581 -13.99 -16.08 -2.64
N TYR A 582 -12.87 -16.80 -2.67
CA TYR A 582 -12.69 -17.96 -3.55
C TYR A 582 -13.56 -19.14 -3.11
N VAL A 583 -13.67 -19.39 -1.80
CA VAL A 583 -14.62 -20.39 -1.28
C VAL A 583 -16.06 -19.97 -1.54
N GLN A 584 -16.40 -18.68 -1.38
CA GLN A 584 -17.71 -18.13 -1.76
C GLN A 584 -17.99 -18.26 -3.26
N SER A 585 -16.95 -18.32 -4.09
CA SER A 585 -17.03 -18.55 -5.54
C SER A 585 -17.17 -20.03 -5.91
N GLY A 586 -17.15 -20.94 -4.92
CA GLY A 586 -17.35 -22.37 -5.12
C GLY A 586 -16.07 -23.22 -5.13
N MET A 587 -14.91 -22.66 -4.81
CA MET A 587 -13.72 -23.46 -4.48
C MET A 587 -13.94 -24.20 -3.15
N THR A 588 -13.41 -25.41 -3.02
CA THR A 588 -13.21 -26.03 -1.71
C THR A 588 -12.16 -25.25 -0.91
N PRO A 589 -12.16 -25.34 0.42
CA PRO A 589 -11.10 -24.69 1.21
C PRO A 589 -9.69 -25.19 0.87
N MET A 590 -9.53 -26.47 0.49
CA MET A 590 -8.25 -27.00 -0.01
C MET A 590 -7.81 -26.31 -1.30
N GLU A 591 -8.70 -26.16 -2.28
CA GLU A 591 -8.38 -25.48 -3.55
C GLU A 591 -8.00 -24.01 -3.32
N ALA A 592 -8.71 -23.30 -2.42
CA ALA A 592 -8.35 -21.95 -2.03
C ALA A 592 -6.96 -21.89 -1.35
N ILE A 593 -6.63 -22.83 -0.47
CA ILE A 593 -5.28 -22.93 0.11
C ILE A 593 -4.23 -23.23 -0.97
N GLN A 594 -4.54 -24.08 -1.94
CA GLN A 594 -3.63 -24.41 -3.05
C GLN A 594 -3.40 -23.20 -3.97
N SER A 595 -4.41 -22.35 -4.18
CA SER A 595 -4.27 -21.11 -4.93
C SER A 595 -3.19 -20.20 -4.30
N ALA A 596 -3.20 -20.04 -2.97
CA ALA A 596 -2.19 -19.30 -2.18
C ALA A 596 -0.92 -20.08 -1.86
N THR A 597 -0.69 -21.27 -2.43
CA THR A 597 0.51 -22.05 -2.15
C THR A 597 1.09 -22.63 -3.45
N ILE A 598 0.77 -23.89 -3.77
CA ILE A 598 1.40 -24.59 -4.89
C ILE A 598 1.01 -24.01 -6.26
N VAL A 599 -0.20 -23.48 -6.44
CA VAL A 599 -0.63 -22.87 -7.71
C VAL A 599 0.14 -21.57 -7.96
N SER A 600 0.26 -20.72 -6.95
CA SER A 600 1.08 -19.49 -7.03
C SER A 600 2.56 -19.81 -7.28
N ALA A 601 3.10 -20.82 -6.58
CA ALA A 601 4.48 -21.27 -6.80
C ALA A 601 4.69 -21.76 -8.25
N ARG A 602 3.75 -22.53 -8.82
CA ARG A 602 3.80 -22.97 -10.22
C ARG A 602 3.68 -21.81 -11.21
N ALA A 603 2.78 -20.87 -10.96
CA ALA A 603 2.61 -19.67 -11.79
C ALA A 603 3.89 -18.83 -11.88
N MET A 604 4.73 -18.88 -10.84
CA MET A 604 6.04 -18.22 -10.79
C MET A 604 7.22 -19.16 -11.07
N LYS A 605 6.99 -20.41 -11.47
CA LYS A 605 8.03 -21.43 -11.74
C LYS A 605 8.96 -21.69 -10.54
N LEU A 606 8.42 -21.65 -9.33
CA LEU A 606 9.11 -21.82 -8.04
C LEU A 606 8.58 -23.00 -7.22
N ASP A 607 7.78 -23.87 -7.83
CA ASP A 607 7.20 -25.06 -7.18
C ASP A 607 8.23 -26.13 -6.82
N GLY A 608 9.42 -26.10 -7.42
CA GLY A 608 10.56 -26.92 -6.97
C GLY A 608 11.16 -26.46 -5.63
N GLU A 609 10.91 -25.22 -5.21
CA GLU A 609 11.52 -24.63 -4.00
C GLU A 609 10.51 -24.35 -2.88
N SER A 610 9.22 -24.20 -3.19
CA SER A 610 8.18 -23.79 -2.23
C SER A 610 6.79 -24.26 -2.67
N GLY A 611 5.74 -23.87 -1.94
CA GLY A 611 4.34 -24.14 -2.24
C GLY A 611 3.76 -25.44 -1.65
N THR A 612 4.60 -26.33 -1.12
CA THR A 612 4.18 -27.55 -0.41
C THR A 612 5.16 -27.91 0.71
N VAL A 613 4.72 -28.77 1.63
CA VAL A 613 5.56 -29.31 2.72
C VAL A 613 6.25 -30.60 2.26
N GLU A 614 7.27 -30.46 1.42
CA GLU A 614 8.04 -31.58 0.86
C GLU A 614 9.53 -31.48 1.19
N VAL A 615 10.20 -32.63 1.30
CA VAL A 615 11.64 -32.69 1.62
C VAL A 615 12.45 -31.93 0.57
N GLY A 616 13.41 -31.15 1.06
CA GLY A 616 14.28 -30.32 0.22
C GLY A 616 13.74 -28.93 -0.05
N LYS A 617 12.42 -28.71 -0.01
CA LYS A 617 11.82 -27.37 -0.17
C LYS A 617 12.13 -26.46 1.02
N ARG A 618 11.95 -25.16 0.81
CA ARG A 618 12.09 -24.15 1.84
C ARG A 618 11.14 -24.44 3.00
N ALA A 619 11.61 -24.26 4.23
CA ALA A 619 10.78 -24.32 5.41
C ALA A 619 10.00 -23.00 5.54
N ASP A 620 9.02 -22.83 4.67
CA ASP A 620 8.04 -21.76 4.68
C ASP A 620 6.69 -22.39 5.09
N LEU A 621 6.27 -22.19 6.34
CA LEU A 621 5.16 -22.91 6.98
C LEU A 621 4.34 -21.99 7.89
N ILE A 622 3.09 -22.33 8.16
CA ILE A 622 2.26 -21.65 9.17
C ILE A 622 1.61 -22.64 10.13
N LEU A 623 1.39 -22.21 11.36
CA LEU A 623 0.58 -22.91 12.37
C LEU A 623 -0.67 -22.11 12.67
N VAL A 624 -1.83 -22.71 12.41
CA VAL A 624 -3.15 -22.11 12.55
C VAL A 624 -3.88 -22.73 13.74
N ASN A 625 -4.51 -21.88 14.56
CA ASN A 625 -5.42 -22.31 15.62
C ASN A 625 -6.86 -22.37 15.10
N GLY A 626 -7.24 -23.53 14.58
CA GLY A 626 -8.51 -23.73 13.87
C GLY A 626 -8.32 -24.75 12.75
N ASN A 627 -9.36 -24.96 11.96
CA ASN A 627 -9.36 -25.88 10.83
C ASN A 627 -9.81 -25.17 9.54
N PRO A 628 -8.84 -24.59 8.78
CA PRO A 628 -9.11 -23.95 7.49
C PRO A 628 -9.75 -24.87 6.45
N LEU A 629 -9.68 -26.20 6.61
CA LEU A 629 -10.34 -27.15 5.71
C LEU A 629 -11.84 -27.33 6.00
N GLN A 630 -12.28 -26.97 7.21
CA GLN A 630 -13.70 -26.95 7.60
C GLN A 630 -14.31 -25.57 7.43
N ASP A 631 -13.60 -24.54 7.87
CA ASP A 631 -13.99 -23.15 7.70
C ASP A 631 -12.76 -22.34 7.27
N ILE A 632 -12.75 -21.88 6.02
CA ILE A 632 -11.63 -21.11 5.48
C ILE A 632 -11.32 -19.84 6.29
N HIS A 633 -12.30 -19.30 7.03
CA HIS A 633 -12.10 -18.14 7.90
C HIS A 633 -11.03 -18.40 8.98
N ASP A 634 -10.83 -19.66 9.39
CA ASP A 634 -9.79 -20.03 10.35
C ASP A 634 -8.37 -19.73 9.84
N ILE A 635 -8.17 -19.48 8.54
CA ILE A 635 -6.86 -19.08 7.99
C ILE A 635 -6.32 -17.79 8.65
N ARG A 636 -7.20 -16.93 9.19
CA ARG A 636 -6.85 -15.72 9.92
C ARG A 636 -6.19 -15.99 11.27
N LYS A 637 -6.36 -17.19 11.83
CA LYS A 637 -5.92 -17.57 13.19
C LYS A 637 -4.47 -18.09 13.21
N VAL A 638 -3.58 -17.43 12.47
CA VAL A 638 -2.15 -17.78 12.46
C VAL A 638 -1.54 -17.47 13.82
N THR A 639 -0.88 -18.46 14.41
CA THR A 639 -0.23 -18.33 15.72
C THR A 639 1.29 -18.22 15.60
N ARG A 640 1.86 -18.93 14.63
CA ARG A 640 3.29 -18.98 14.35
C ARG A 640 3.49 -19.09 12.85
N VAL A 641 4.50 -18.40 12.36
CA VAL A 641 4.95 -18.45 10.97
C VAL A 641 6.40 -18.91 10.97
N ILE A 642 6.76 -19.75 10.02
CA ILE A 642 8.12 -20.18 9.77
C ILE A 642 8.46 -19.64 8.39
N ALA A 643 9.44 -18.73 8.30
CA ALA A 643 9.92 -18.18 7.04
C ALA A 643 11.42 -18.44 6.90
N ALA A 644 11.83 -19.09 5.82
CA ALA A 644 13.20 -19.59 5.62
C ALA A 644 13.72 -20.39 6.84
N GLY A 645 12.84 -21.19 7.45
CA GLY A 645 13.12 -21.97 8.66
C GLY A 645 13.27 -21.18 9.96
N ARG A 646 13.01 -19.87 9.96
CA ARG A 646 12.97 -19.05 11.18
C ARG A 646 11.54 -19.00 11.71
N LEU A 647 11.33 -19.49 12.92
CA LEU A 647 10.02 -19.51 13.56
C LEU A 647 9.78 -18.19 14.29
N TYR A 648 8.66 -17.54 14.01
CA TYR A 648 8.20 -16.33 14.67
C TYR A 648 6.85 -16.56 15.36
N ASN A 649 6.60 -15.78 16.41
CA ASN A 649 5.29 -15.67 17.03
C ASN A 649 4.47 -14.61 16.26
N SER A 650 3.27 -14.96 15.78
CA SER A 650 2.45 -14.05 14.97
C SER A 650 2.00 -12.81 15.75
N ALA A 651 1.63 -12.96 17.03
CA ALA A 651 1.23 -11.82 17.86
C ALA A 651 2.35 -10.79 18.03
N GLY A 652 3.60 -11.24 18.23
CA GLY A 652 4.76 -10.35 18.31
C GLY A 652 5.04 -9.62 16.99
N LEU A 653 4.82 -10.29 15.85
CA LEU A 653 4.95 -9.66 14.53
C LEU A 653 3.87 -8.59 14.31
N TRP A 654 2.60 -8.88 14.61
CA TRP A 654 1.51 -7.90 14.55
C TRP A 654 1.82 -6.66 15.39
N GLN A 655 2.22 -6.87 16.65
CA GLN A 655 2.59 -5.78 17.56
C GLN A 655 3.75 -4.93 17.02
N SER A 656 4.77 -5.55 16.43
CA SER A 656 5.90 -4.82 15.84
C SER A 656 5.50 -3.90 14.68
N ALA A 657 4.44 -4.27 13.95
CA ALA A 657 3.85 -3.46 12.88
C ALA A 657 2.73 -2.52 13.39
N GLY A 658 2.50 -2.40 14.70
CA GLY A 658 1.47 -1.55 15.30
C GLY A 658 0.06 -2.12 15.29
N PHE A 659 -0.13 -3.38 14.87
CA PHE A 659 -1.41 -4.07 14.95
C PHE A 659 -1.65 -4.63 16.37
N LYS A 660 -2.92 -4.76 16.71
CA LYS A 660 -3.36 -5.48 17.92
C LYS A 660 -3.45 -6.98 17.58
N PRO A 661 -2.84 -7.87 18.38
CA PRO A 661 -2.84 -9.30 18.11
C PRO A 661 -4.21 -9.97 18.34
#